data_AF-A0A3P9NEL6-F1
#
_entry.id   AF-A0A3P9NEL6-F1
#
_cell.length_a   1.000
_cell.length_b   1.000
_cell.length_c   1.000
_cell.angle_alpha   90.00
_cell.angle_beta   90.00
_cell.angle_gamma   90.00
#
_symmetry.space_group_name_H-M   'P 1'
#
loop_
_entity.id
_entity.type
_entity.pdbx_description
1 polymer ?
#
loop_
_entity_poly.entity_id
_entity_poly.type
_entity_poly.pdbx_seq_one_letter_code
_entity_poly.pdbx_strand_id
1 'polypeptide(L)'
;MATRWGICGAGKISDDFTVALKTRPTEDHQVVAVACKLEDAQEFSRKHNISQAYGSYEELARDPDVDVVYVGVIHPYHLKACKLFINAKKNVLCEKSLAMNTKEVKEILDSAKKNNVFLMEAAWTRFFQASVQIRNLLSWEYIGEVKMVRADYGVPLLHMSRSDQKDRCEGALLGLGICCLQFISMVYNGEKPESIQASGTCLETGVDETLAVILGYSKNRMAMFTCSAGVELHSDALIVGTKGTIQVLSPMWCPTSLVVNRKETQQLVPEPSLSLNFTYSTGKRCEIEEVRQCLLKGRKESPDTPQAYTLLLAEMGDEICQQVGGVYSQDCQNMATRWGICGAGKISHDFTVALKTLPAEDHQVVAVAARKLEDAHEFSRKHNISKAYGSYEELARDPDIDVVYVGVIHPYHLKACKLFINAKKNVLCEKPLAMNTKEVKEILDSAKKNDVFLMEAVWTRFFPASVEIRKLLAEGEIGEVKMARADFGAPLFHVPRSDQKDLGGGALLGLGISCLQFISMVYNGEKPESIQASGICLEAGVDESVAVILQYSKNRMAMFTCSAGVHLHGEAFIAGTKGIIEVLSPMWCPIALVVNEKVTQYPVPEPHLPLNFTYSTGMRYEAEEVRQCLLKGLKESPVTPHAYTLLLAEMEDEIRQQVEVGYSQDCQNMATRWGICSAGKISHDFTVALKTLPAEDHQVVAVAARKLEDAQEFSRKHNISQAYGSYEELARDPDVDVVYVGVIHPCHLKACKLFINAKKNVLCEKPLAMNTKEVKEILDSAKKNDVFLMEVSMKQTRKENIISLYTVYYYTLEDLQKLNSLKHVFSPGCVDPFFASLCGDQKVVDSGGDRRGEDGRCGVWCATIPRAKIRSEGPRWRSITRSWHLLPSIHKYGVQWREAREY
;
A
#
# COMPACT_ATOMS: atom_id res chain seq x y z
N MET A 1 21.82 48.22 -23.51
CA MET A 1 21.44 47.96 -22.11
C MET A 1 22.06 46.65 -21.70
N ALA A 2 22.47 46.49 -20.44
CA ALA A 2 22.97 45.22 -19.93
C ALA A 2 21.87 44.15 -20.05
N THR A 3 22.26 42.91 -20.31
CA THR A 3 21.35 41.77 -20.25
C THR A 3 21.12 41.42 -18.79
N ARG A 4 19.86 41.46 -18.33
CA ARG A 4 19.51 41.20 -16.93
C ARG A 4 19.09 39.74 -16.74
N TRP A 5 19.81 39.03 -15.90
CA TRP A 5 19.71 37.58 -15.69
C TRP A 5 18.95 37.24 -14.41
N GLY A 6 18.01 36.31 -14.54
CA GLY A 6 17.41 35.56 -13.44
C GLY A 6 18.02 34.16 -13.35
N ILE A 7 18.33 33.70 -12.15
CA ILE A 7 18.87 32.35 -11.91
C ILE A 7 17.76 31.46 -11.35
N CYS A 8 17.42 30.38 -12.06
CA CYS A 8 16.47 29.37 -11.61
C CYS A 8 17.24 28.16 -11.06
N GLY A 9 17.24 28.01 -9.73
CA GLY A 9 18.02 27.03 -8.99
C GLY A 9 19.19 27.66 -8.22
N ALA A 10 19.63 26.97 -7.15
CA ALA A 10 20.76 27.38 -6.31
C ALA A 10 21.82 26.27 -6.15
N GLY A 11 21.80 25.27 -7.03
CA GLY A 11 22.75 24.16 -7.00
C GLY A 11 24.14 24.53 -7.53
N LYS A 12 25.08 23.57 -7.47
CA LYS A 12 26.49 23.74 -7.88
C LYS A 12 26.65 24.31 -9.29
N ILE A 13 25.80 23.93 -10.25
CA ILE A 13 25.91 24.40 -11.64
C ILE A 13 25.47 25.87 -11.79
N SER A 14 24.44 26.27 -11.05
CA SER A 14 23.94 27.64 -10.95
C SER A 14 24.94 28.55 -10.25
N ASP A 15 25.63 28.03 -9.24
CA ASP A 15 26.76 28.71 -8.59
C ASP A 15 27.86 29.04 -9.60
N ASP A 16 28.36 28.03 -10.32
CA ASP A 16 29.41 28.19 -11.32
C ASP A 16 29.01 29.16 -12.45
N PHE A 17 27.77 29.08 -12.92
CA PHE A 17 27.25 29.98 -13.94
C PHE A 17 27.20 31.43 -13.42
N THR A 18 26.75 31.63 -12.19
CA THR A 18 26.67 32.96 -11.56
C THR A 18 28.06 33.57 -11.36
N VAL A 19 29.05 32.76 -10.94
CA VAL A 19 30.45 33.20 -10.84
C VAL A 19 30.98 33.59 -12.22
N ALA A 20 30.80 32.75 -13.23
CA ALA A 20 31.23 33.03 -14.60
C ALA A 20 30.60 34.32 -15.15
N LEU A 21 29.30 34.50 -14.92
CA LEU A 21 28.55 35.68 -15.35
C LEU A 21 29.03 36.96 -14.67
N LYS A 22 29.32 36.94 -13.37
CA LYS A 22 29.81 38.10 -12.61
C LYS A 22 31.23 38.54 -12.98
N THR A 23 31.98 37.72 -13.70
CA THR A 23 33.28 38.13 -14.26
C THR A 23 33.18 38.89 -15.58
N ARG A 24 31.98 39.02 -16.16
CA ARG A 24 31.73 39.84 -17.35
C ARG A 24 31.50 41.30 -16.98
N PRO A 25 31.72 42.26 -17.90
CA PRO A 25 31.49 43.66 -17.64
C PRO A 25 30.04 43.93 -17.20
N THR A 26 29.85 44.70 -16.12
CA THR A 26 28.53 44.99 -15.53
C THR A 26 27.61 45.84 -16.42
N GLU A 27 28.20 46.56 -17.37
CA GLU A 27 27.53 47.28 -18.45
C GLU A 27 26.90 46.34 -19.49
N ASP A 28 27.37 45.10 -19.55
CA ASP A 28 26.92 44.07 -20.49
C ASP A 28 26.02 43.02 -19.83
N HIS A 29 26.30 42.63 -18.59
CA HIS A 29 25.58 41.57 -17.87
C HIS A 29 25.31 41.95 -16.41
N GLN A 30 24.09 41.68 -15.94
CA GLN A 30 23.70 41.89 -14.54
C GLN A 30 22.90 40.69 -14.04
N VAL A 31 23.23 40.19 -12.84
CA VAL A 31 22.42 39.17 -12.15
C VAL A 31 21.49 39.88 -11.19
N VAL A 32 20.19 39.90 -11.51
CA VAL A 32 19.21 40.74 -10.78
C VAL A 32 18.35 39.94 -9.82
N ALA A 33 18.14 38.65 -10.09
CA ALA A 33 17.28 37.81 -9.27
C ALA A 33 17.71 36.34 -9.25
N VAL A 34 17.37 35.64 -8.15
CA VAL A 34 17.48 34.18 -8.02
C VAL A 34 16.19 33.62 -7.43
N ALA A 35 15.79 32.42 -7.84
CA ALA A 35 14.67 31.71 -7.26
C ALA A 35 14.96 30.23 -7.02
N CYS A 36 14.52 29.75 -5.86
CA CYS A 36 14.40 28.36 -5.44
C CYS A 36 13.59 28.34 -4.13
N LYS A 37 13.85 27.41 -3.20
CA LYS A 37 13.30 27.51 -1.84
C LYS A 37 13.82 28.79 -1.19
N LEU A 38 12.94 29.56 -0.56
CA LEU A 38 13.23 30.93 -0.12
C LEU A 38 14.52 31.06 0.72
N GLU A 39 14.76 30.14 1.65
CA GLU A 39 15.95 30.12 2.50
C GLU A 39 17.24 29.98 1.67
N ASP A 40 17.26 29.02 0.75
CA ASP A 40 18.39 28.75 -0.14
C ASP A 40 18.58 29.92 -1.13
N ALA A 41 17.49 30.52 -1.62
CA ALA A 41 17.53 31.67 -2.50
C ALA A 41 18.16 32.88 -1.80
N GLN A 42 17.80 33.12 -0.54
CA GLN A 42 18.38 34.19 0.28
C GLN A 42 19.85 33.95 0.60
N GLU A 43 20.25 32.70 0.86
CA GLU A 43 21.66 32.33 1.04
C GLU A 43 22.45 32.55 -0.25
N PHE A 44 21.96 32.04 -1.38
CA PHE A 44 22.58 32.21 -2.69
C PHE A 44 22.71 33.69 -3.08
N SER A 45 21.65 34.47 -2.83
CA SER A 45 21.62 35.91 -3.07
C SER A 45 22.65 36.66 -2.23
N ARG A 46 22.84 36.28 -0.96
CA ARG A 46 23.89 36.84 -0.08
C ARG A 46 25.28 36.45 -0.55
N LYS A 47 25.50 35.17 -0.89
CA LYS A 47 26.79 34.66 -1.38
C LYS A 47 27.26 35.42 -2.61
N HIS A 48 26.34 35.67 -3.55
CA HIS A 48 26.67 36.27 -4.83
C HIS A 48 26.44 37.77 -4.89
N ASN A 49 25.85 38.44 -3.90
CA ASN A 49 25.38 39.83 -4.00
C ASN A 49 24.38 40.01 -5.17
N ILE A 50 23.24 39.33 -5.09
CA ILE A 50 22.10 39.47 -6.02
C ILE A 50 21.02 40.33 -5.33
N SER A 51 20.32 41.17 -6.11
CA SER A 51 19.37 42.15 -5.57
C SER A 51 18.05 41.55 -5.08
N GLN A 52 17.55 40.51 -5.74
CA GLN A 52 16.25 39.90 -5.41
C GLN A 52 16.39 38.38 -5.21
N ALA A 53 15.69 37.85 -4.21
CA ALA A 53 15.60 36.44 -3.91
C ALA A 53 14.13 36.04 -3.75
N TYR A 54 13.69 35.09 -4.56
CA TYR A 54 12.29 34.63 -4.58
C TYR A 54 12.16 33.20 -4.05
N GLY A 55 11.03 32.93 -3.39
CA GLY A 55 10.70 31.60 -2.85
C GLY A 55 10.03 30.66 -3.86
N SER A 56 9.76 31.15 -5.07
CA SER A 56 9.13 30.39 -6.15
C SER A 56 9.62 30.84 -7.53
N TYR A 57 9.55 29.94 -8.50
CA TYR A 57 9.91 30.26 -9.88
C TYR A 57 8.86 31.17 -10.55
N GLU A 58 7.61 31.13 -10.09
CA GLU A 58 6.52 31.97 -10.56
C GLU A 58 6.75 33.45 -10.24
N GLU A 59 7.35 33.76 -9.08
CA GLU A 59 7.76 35.11 -8.73
C GLU A 59 8.86 35.62 -9.66
N LEU A 60 9.90 34.81 -9.89
CA LEU A 60 10.97 35.13 -10.84
C LEU A 60 10.44 35.34 -12.26
N ALA A 61 9.46 34.54 -12.67
CA ALA A 61 8.84 34.66 -13.98
C ALA A 61 8.07 35.98 -14.15
N ARG A 62 7.50 36.52 -13.06
CA ARG A 62 6.76 37.80 -13.05
C ARG A 62 7.66 39.02 -12.91
N ASP A 63 8.92 38.85 -12.49
CA ASP A 63 9.85 39.94 -12.27
C ASP A 63 10.09 40.73 -13.58
N PRO A 64 9.67 42.00 -13.70
CA PRO A 64 9.85 42.79 -14.93
C PRO A 64 11.32 43.13 -15.22
N ASP A 65 12.21 42.98 -14.24
CA ASP A 65 13.62 43.30 -14.38
C ASP A 65 14.47 42.16 -14.92
N VAL A 66 13.90 40.97 -15.11
CA VAL A 66 14.58 39.81 -15.70
C VAL A 66 14.33 39.76 -17.22
N ASP A 67 15.39 39.79 -18.03
CA ASP A 67 15.32 39.66 -19.49
C ASP A 67 15.49 38.21 -19.96
N VAL A 68 16.39 37.49 -19.30
CA VAL A 68 16.74 36.10 -19.59
C VAL A 68 16.86 35.29 -18.31
N VAL A 69 16.39 34.05 -18.33
CA VAL A 69 16.49 33.12 -17.22
C VAL A 69 17.46 32.01 -17.57
N TYR A 70 18.43 31.78 -16.69
CA TYR A 70 19.24 30.58 -16.71
C TYR A 70 18.56 29.49 -15.88
N VAL A 71 18.21 28.37 -16.51
CA VAL A 71 17.57 27.21 -15.87
C VAL A 71 18.66 26.19 -15.55
N GLY A 72 19.10 26.16 -14.29
CA GLY A 72 20.14 25.27 -13.77
C GLY A 72 19.64 24.37 -12.64
N VAL A 73 18.41 23.89 -12.78
CA VAL A 73 17.80 22.85 -11.92
C VAL A 73 18.19 21.46 -12.45
N ILE A 74 17.81 20.38 -11.75
CA ILE A 74 18.07 19.03 -12.26
C ILE A 74 17.15 18.70 -13.45
N HIS A 75 17.62 17.85 -14.37
CA HIS A 75 17.00 17.61 -15.68
C HIS A 75 15.48 17.33 -15.67
N PRO A 76 14.92 16.53 -14.74
CA PRO A 76 13.47 16.28 -14.71
C PRO A 76 12.59 17.52 -14.56
N TYR A 77 13.15 18.64 -14.09
CA TYR A 77 12.43 19.90 -13.90
C TYR A 77 12.63 20.90 -15.03
N HIS A 78 13.50 20.63 -16.01
CA HIS A 78 13.76 21.54 -17.13
C HIS A 78 12.49 21.87 -17.92
N LEU A 79 11.65 20.88 -18.25
CA LEU A 79 10.40 21.10 -18.99
C LEU A 79 9.48 22.10 -18.28
N LYS A 80 9.22 21.87 -16.99
CA LYS A 80 8.31 22.69 -16.20
C LYS A 80 8.85 24.11 -16.05
N ALA A 81 10.13 24.25 -15.70
CA ALA A 81 10.79 25.54 -15.53
C ALA A 81 10.83 26.33 -16.85
N CYS A 82 11.29 25.71 -17.94
CA CYS A 82 11.34 26.35 -19.25
C CYS A 82 9.94 26.82 -19.70
N LYS A 83 8.92 25.97 -19.61
CA LYS A 83 7.55 26.35 -19.99
C LYS A 83 7.03 27.53 -19.15
N LEU A 84 7.30 27.56 -17.85
CA LEU A 84 6.91 28.67 -16.98
C LEU A 84 7.50 30.00 -17.48
N PHE A 85 8.82 30.05 -17.67
CA PHE A 85 9.51 31.28 -18.08
C PHE A 85 9.18 31.70 -19.52
N ILE A 86 9.09 30.74 -20.44
CA ILE A 86 8.68 30.98 -21.83
C ILE A 86 7.27 31.57 -21.90
N ASN A 87 6.32 31.01 -21.14
CA ASN A 87 4.94 31.52 -21.09
C ASN A 87 4.86 32.91 -20.44
N ALA A 88 5.77 33.22 -19.51
CA ALA A 88 5.96 34.56 -18.97
C ALA A 88 6.74 35.50 -19.89
N LYS A 89 7.03 35.08 -21.14
CA LYS A 89 7.76 35.82 -22.17
C LYS A 89 9.21 36.17 -21.79
N LYS A 90 9.85 35.34 -20.96
CA LYS A 90 11.28 35.44 -20.67
C LYS A 90 12.09 34.66 -21.71
N ASN A 91 13.26 35.17 -22.06
CA ASN A 91 14.24 34.39 -22.83
C ASN A 91 14.84 33.32 -21.91
N VAL A 92 15.22 32.17 -22.46
CA VAL A 92 15.70 31.03 -21.66
C VAL A 92 17.03 30.50 -22.18
N LEU A 93 18.01 30.38 -21.28
CA LEU A 93 19.19 29.54 -21.43
C LEU A 93 19.00 28.35 -20.48
N CYS A 94 18.82 27.15 -21.00
CA CYS A 94 18.62 25.96 -20.17
C CYS A 94 19.88 25.11 -20.14
N GLU A 95 20.24 24.61 -18.96
CA GLU A 95 21.32 23.62 -18.84
C GLU A 95 21.08 22.40 -19.74
N LYS A 96 22.18 21.81 -20.18
CA LYS A 96 22.14 20.59 -21.01
C LYS A 96 21.88 19.35 -20.14
N SER A 97 21.19 18.33 -20.64
CA SER A 97 20.38 18.36 -21.86
C SER A 97 19.12 19.21 -21.67
N LEU A 98 18.62 19.84 -22.75
CA LEU A 98 17.45 20.75 -22.68
C LEU A 98 16.24 20.11 -21.97
N ALA A 99 16.03 18.82 -22.16
CA ALA A 99 15.10 17.99 -21.40
C ALA A 99 15.56 16.52 -21.45
N MET A 100 14.82 15.60 -20.81
CA MET A 100 15.23 14.20 -20.73
C MET A 100 14.99 13.40 -22.02
N ASN A 101 13.97 13.76 -22.80
CA ASN A 101 13.58 13.01 -24.01
C ASN A 101 13.07 13.94 -25.13
N THR A 102 12.91 13.38 -26.34
CA THR A 102 12.46 14.11 -27.53
C THR A 102 11.11 14.79 -27.34
N LYS A 103 10.16 14.16 -26.64
CA LYS A 103 8.82 14.69 -26.46
C LYS A 103 8.85 15.99 -25.66
N GLU A 104 9.58 16.01 -24.55
CA GLU A 104 9.74 17.21 -23.73
C GLU A 104 10.48 18.32 -24.48
N VAL A 105 11.55 17.98 -25.21
CA VAL A 105 12.25 18.94 -26.06
C VAL A 105 11.29 19.58 -27.06
N LYS A 106 10.48 18.78 -27.78
CA LYS A 106 9.46 19.31 -28.71
C LYS A 106 8.49 20.28 -28.02
N GLU A 107 8.00 19.93 -26.82
CA GLU A 107 7.10 20.83 -26.08
C GLU A 107 7.75 22.16 -25.70
N ILE A 108 9.02 22.16 -25.27
CA ILE A 108 9.75 23.38 -24.94
C ILE A 108 9.97 24.23 -26.20
N LEU A 109 10.43 23.61 -27.29
CA LEU A 109 10.68 24.27 -28.57
C LEU A 109 9.41 24.90 -29.15
N ASP A 110 8.30 24.14 -29.16
CA ASP A 110 7.00 24.62 -29.62
C ASP A 110 6.49 25.80 -28.77
N SER A 111 6.68 25.73 -27.45
CA SER A 111 6.34 26.83 -26.55
C SER A 111 7.17 28.08 -26.83
N ALA A 112 8.48 27.94 -27.04
CA ALA A 112 9.37 29.06 -27.35
C ALA A 112 8.99 29.73 -28.67
N LYS A 113 8.72 28.93 -29.70
CA LYS A 113 8.24 29.40 -31.00
C LYS A 113 6.90 30.10 -30.90
N LYS A 114 5.94 29.54 -30.15
CA LYS A 114 4.61 30.13 -29.93
C LYS A 114 4.68 31.48 -29.21
N ASN A 115 5.55 31.60 -28.20
CA ASN A 115 5.69 32.83 -27.41
C ASN A 115 6.70 33.82 -28.00
N ASN A 116 7.38 33.45 -29.09
CA ASN A 116 8.38 34.27 -29.78
C ASN A 116 9.52 34.75 -28.86
N VAL A 117 10.03 33.84 -28.02
CA VAL A 117 11.15 34.10 -27.10
C VAL A 117 12.43 33.41 -27.58
N PHE A 118 13.58 33.93 -27.16
CA PHE A 118 14.86 33.25 -27.38
C PHE A 118 14.96 32.02 -26.47
N LEU A 119 15.42 30.90 -27.04
CA LEU A 119 15.70 29.67 -26.33
C LEU A 119 17.03 29.09 -26.82
N MET A 120 17.88 28.70 -25.88
CA MET A 120 19.14 28.02 -26.17
C MET A 120 19.43 26.94 -25.12
N GLU A 121 19.91 25.79 -25.58
CA GLU A 121 20.53 24.77 -24.73
C GLU A 121 21.98 25.14 -24.43
N ALA A 122 22.41 25.05 -23.17
CA ALA A 122 23.74 25.40 -22.69
C ALA A 122 24.79 24.35 -23.07
N ALA A 123 25.11 24.28 -24.37
CA ALA A 123 26.12 23.39 -24.93
C ALA A 123 27.50 24.07 -24.99
N TRP A 124 27.99 24.54 -23.84
CA TRP A 124 29.24 25.30 -23.68
C TRP A 124 30.46 24.77 -24.46
N THR A 125 30.61 23.46 -24.61
CA THR A 125 31.69 22.79 -25.37
C THR A 125 31.85 23.36 -26.79
N ARG A 126 30.75 23.79 -27.43
CA ARG A 126 30.75 24.30 -28.81
C ARG A 126 31.36 25.69 -28.96
N PHE A 127 31.39 26.47 -27.87
CA PHE A 127 31.79 27.88 -27.89
C PHE A 127 33.24 28.10 -27.46
N PHE A 128 33.96 27.04 -27.07
CA PHE A 128 35.40 27.13 -26.82
C PHE A 128 36.16 27.49 -28.10
N GLN A 129 37.24 28.26 -27.95
CA GLN A 129 38.08 28.67 -29.07
C GLN A 129 38.62 27.46 -29.86
N ALA A 130 38.91 26.35 -29.18
CA ALA A 130 39.33 25.11 -29.83
C ALA A 130 38.22 24.54 -30.72
N SER A 131 36.98 24.54 -30.25
CA SER A 131 35.82 24.09 -31.04
C SER A 131 35.58 24.98 -32.25
N VAL A 132 35.74 26.30 -32.11
CA VAL A 132 35.71 27.26 -33.23
C VAL A 132 36.82 26.94 -34.24
N GLN A 133 38.03 26.67 -33.77
CA GLN A 133 39.15 26.30 -34.63
C GLN A 133 38.93 24.98 -35.36
N ILE A 134 38.37 23.96 -34.69
CA ILE A 134 37.98 22.70 -35.34
C ILE A 134 37.02 23.00 -36.49
N ARG A 135 35.97 23.79 -36.27
CA ARG A 135 35.02 24.16 -37.33
C ARG A 135 35.72 24.85 -38.50
N ASN A 136 36.65 25.78 -38.22
CA ASN A 136 37.43 26.45 -39.27
C ASN A 136 38.29 25.45 -40.07
N LEU A 137 39.04 24.57 -39.40
CA LEU A 137 39.88 23.55 -40.05
C LEU A 137 39.06 22.59 -40.92
N LEU A 138 37.86 22.21 -40.47
CA LEU A 138 36.93 21.40 -41.24
C LEU A 138 36.38 22.16 -42.45
N SER A 139 36.01 23.44 -42.28
CA SER A 139 35.52 24.29 -43.38
C SER A 139 36.58 24.55 -44.46
N TRP A 140 37.86 24.55 -44.08
CA TRP A 140 39.00 24.71 -44.99
C TRP A 140 39.45 23.38 -45.62
N GLU A 141 38.74 22.27 -45.36
CA GLU A 141 39.12 20.91 -45.78
C GLU A 141 40.58 20.54 -45.42
N TYR A 142 41.07 21.06 -44.29
CA TYR A 142 42.49 20.93 -43.91
C TYR A 142 42.91 19.46 -43.71
N ILE A 143 42.02 18.64 -43.16
CA ILE A 143 42.20 17.18 -43.01
C ILE A 143 41.52 16.39 -44.13
N GLY A 144 41.03 17.04 -45.18
CA GLY A 144 40.23 16.43 -46.24
C GLY A 144 38.84 16.00 -45.75
N GLU A 145 38.27 15.00 -46.42
CA GLU A 145 36.94 14.48 -46.08
C GLU A 145 37.01 13.71 -44.75
N VAL A 146 36.17 14.08 -43.78
CA VAL A 146 36.09 13.37 -42.49
C VAL A 146 35.54 11.97 -42.71
N LYS A 147 36.27 10.93 -42.26
CA LYS A 147 35.87 9.52 -42.35
C LYS A 147 35.44 8.93 -41.02
N MET A 148 36.10 9.31 -39.93
CA MET A 148 35.80 8.77 -38.61
C MET A 148 35.89 9.83 -37.52
N VAL A 149 34.98 9.78 -36.55
CA VAL A 149 35.05 10.56 -35.31
C VAL A 149 34.96 9.60 -34.12
N ARG A 150 35.85 9.74 -33.13
CA ARG A 150 35.78 9.02 -31.85
C ARG A 150 35.77 10.02 -30.70
N ALA A 151 34.82 9.93 -29.79
CA ALA A 151 34.76 10.74 -28.58
C ALA A 151 34.55 9.85 -27.36
N ASP A 152 35.27 10.08 -26.27
CA ASP A 152 35.03 9.34 -25.03
C ASP A 152 34.78 10.31 -23.88
N TYR A 153 33.93 9.93 -22.93
CA TYR A 153 33.72 10.67 -21.69
C TYR A 153 33.27 9.75 -20.57
N GLY A 154 34.15 9.49 -19.61
CA GLY A 154 33.80 8.71 -18.43
C GLY A 154 34.45 9.24 -17.17
N VAL A 155 33.66 9.31 -16.10
CA VAL A 155 34.08 9.74 -14.77
C VAL A 155 33.35 8.86 -13.77
N PRO A 156 34.01 8.35 -12.72
CA PRO A 156 33.38 7.52 -11.70
C PRO A 156 32.50 8.37 -10.78
N LEU A 157 31.26 8.61 -11.22
CA LEU A 157 30.25 9.39 -10.50
C LEU A 157 29.50 8.55 -9.45
N LEU A 158 29.51 7.21 -9.59
CA LEU A 158 28.82 6.29 -8.68
C LEU A 158 29.44 6.15 -7.28
N HIS A 159 30.62 6.71 -7.05
CA HIS A 159 31.25 6.76 -5.71
C HIS A 159 30.95 8.04 -4.92
N MET A 160 30.17 8.97 -5.50
CA MET A 160 29.70 10.17 -4.79
C MET A 160 28.56 9.83 -3.82
N SER A 161 28.34 10.66 -2.79
CA SER A 161 27.39 10.36 -1.70
C SER A 161 25.97 10.09 -2.21
N ARG A 162 25.19 9.26 -1.50
CA ARG A 162 23.77 8.96 -1.84
C ARG A 162 22.89 10.21 -1.95
N SER A 163 23.22 11.30 -1.26
CA SER A 163 22.57 12.60 -1.43
C SER A 163 22.87 13.23 -2.80
N ASP A 164 24.09 13.10 -3.32
CA ASP A 164 24.46 13.58 -4.66
C ASP A 164 23.89 12.69 -5.78
N GLN A 165 23.61 11.41 -5.50
CA GLN A 165 22.98 10.47 -6.44
C GLN A 165 21.46 10.68 -6.57
N LYS A 166 20.78 11.06 -5.48
CA LYS A 166 19.34 11.38 -5.47
C LYS A 166 18.98 12.51 -6.44
N ASP A 167 19.90 13.45 -6.65
CA ASP A 167 19.72 14.59 -7.53
C ASP A 167 19.97 14.26 -9.01
N ARG A 168 20.52 13.08 -9.33
CA ARG A 168 20.84 12.68 -10.71
C ARG A 168 19.97 11.51 -11.15
N CYS A 169 18.86 11.86 -11.79
CA CYS A 169 18.18 11.00 -12.76
C CYS A 169 19.04 10.73 -14.03
N GLU A 170 20.32 11.09 -14.01
CA GLU A 170 21.20 11.16 -15.17
C GLU A 170 22.10 9.93 -15.21
N GLY A 171 21.82 9.01 -16.12
CA GLY A 171 22.78 7.97 -16.50
C GLY A 171 23.97 8.55 -17.27
N ALA A 172 24.88 7.66 -17.67
CA ALA A 172 26.04 8.02 -18.47
C ALA A 172 25.68 8.78 -19.76
N LEU A 173 24.56 8.46 -20.41
CA LEU A 173 24.09 9.08 -21.65
C LEU A 173 23.73 10.54 -21.47
N LEU A 174 22.80 10.86 -20.55
CA LEU A 174 22.34 12.23 -20.33
C LEU A 174 23.42 13.09 -19.64
N GLY A 175 24.14 12.53 -18.67
CA GLY A 175 25.14 13.29 -17.91
C GLY A 175 26.42 13.56 -18.72
N LEU A 176 26.87 12.58 -19.52
CA LEU A 176 28.21 12.57 -20.14
C LEU A 176 28.13 12.39 -21.66
N GLY A 177 27.39 11.38 -22.13
CA GLY A 177 27.22 11.02 -23.53
C GLY A 177 26.66 12.14 -24.39
N ILE A 178 25.84 13.03 -23.83
CA ILE A 178 25.32 14.21 -24.53
C ILE A 178 26.45 15.11 -25.04
N CYS A 179 27.56 15.24 -24.30
CA CYS A 179 28.72 16.01 -24.76
C CYS A 179 29.40 15.33 -25.95
N CYS A 180 29.47 14.00 -25.97
CA CYS A 180 30.01 13.23 -27.09
C CYS A 180 29.13 13.39 -28.34
N LEU A 181 27.80 13.27 -28.17
CA LEU A 181 26.83 13.50 -29.24
C LEU A 181 26.92 14.93 -29.78
N GLN A 182 27.03 15.91 -28.88
CA GLN A 182 27.17 17.32 -29.25
C GLN A 182 28.46 17.57 -30.05
N PHE A 183 29.57 16.94 -29.66
CA PHE A 183 30.84 17.05 -30.36
C PHE A 183 30.78 16.39 -31.75
N ILE A 184 30.29 15.16 -31.84
CA ILE A 184 30.17 14.43 -33.11
C ILE A 184 29.26 15.18 -34.08
N SER A 185 28.10 15.63 -33.60
CA SER A 185 27.16 16.38 -34.43
C SER A 185 27.71 17.74 -34.85
N MET A 186 28.60 18.38 -34.05
CA MET A 186 29.37 19.55 -34.50
C MET A 186 30.26 19.22 -35.71
N VAL A 187 31.01 18.13 -35.65
CA VAL A 187 31.97 17.73 -36.70
C VAL A 187 31.26 17.36 -38.00
N TYR A 188 30.09 16.73 -37.90
CA TYR A 188 29.24 16.41 -39.04
C TYR A 188 28.21 17.51 -39.39
N ASN A 189 28.37 18.72 -38.84
CA ASN A 189 27.55 19.88 -39.14
C ASN A 189 26.02 19.65 -39.00
N GLY A 190 25.62 18.90 -37.97
CA GLY A 190 24.21 18.62 -37.68
C GLY A 190 23.55 17.62 -38.64
N GLU A 191 24.31 16.87 -39.44
CA GLU A 191 23.78 15.78 -40.26
C GLU A 191 23.13 14.71 -39.36
N LYS A 192 21.98 14.16 -39.77
CA LYS A 192 21.34 13.04 -39.08
C LYS A 192 22.02 11.72 -39.50
N PRO A 193 22.42 10.85 -38.56
CA PRO A 193 22.97 9.54 -38.93
C PRO A 193 21.93 8.69 -39.67
N GLU A 194 22.41 7.85 -40.59
CA GLU A 194 21.61 6.84 -41.31
C GLU A 194 21.36 5.59 -40.44
N SER A 195 22.22 5.33 -39.45
CA SER A 195 22.07 4.23 -38.51
C SER A 195 22.69 4.56 -37.14
N ILE A 196 22.08 4.02 -36.09
CA ILE A 196 22.57 4.08 -34.70
C ILE A 196 22.62 2.66 -34.16
N GLN A 197 23.75 2.27 -33.58
CA GLN A 197 23.94 1.00 -32.89
C GLN A 197 24.52 1.28 -31.51
N ALA A 198 23.81 0.90 -30.45
CA ALA A 198 24.23 1.11 -29.08
C ALA A 198 24.21 -0.20 -28.28
N SER A 199 25.18 -0.34 -27.37
CA SER A 199 25.26 -1.45 -26.42
C SER A 199 25.84 -0.94 -25.10
N GLY A 200 25.41 -1.51 -23.97
CA GLY A 200 25.92 -1.11 -22.68
C GLY A 200 25.28 -1.81 -21.49
N THR A 201 25.63 -1.34 -20.30
CA THR A 201 25.12 -1.82 -19.02
C THR A 201 24.25 -0.76 -18.35
N CYS A 202 23.21 -1.21 -17.66
CA CYS A 202 22.38 -0.38 -16.80
C CYS A 202 22.52 -0.84 -15.34
N LEU A 203 22.35 0.10 -14.41
CA LEU A 203 22.23 -0.18 -12.99
C LEU A 203 20.89 -0.88 -12.70
N GLU A 204 20.75 -1.48 -11.51
CA GLU A 204 19.48 -2.07 -11.04
C GLU A 204 18.31 -1.06 -10.97
N THR A 205 18.62 0.23 -11.02
CA THR A 205 17.64 1.33 -11.09
C THR A 205 17.09 1.57 -12.50
N GLY A 206 17.64 0.92 -13.53
CA GLY A 206 17.28 1.14 -14.95
C GLY A 206 18.02 2.32 -15.60
N VAL A 207 18.86 3.03 -14.85
CA VAL A 207 19.72 4.11 -15.33
C VAL A 207 20.95 3.51 -16.01
N ASP A 208 21.32 4.01 -17.18
CA ASP A 208 22.49 3.54 -17.91
C ASP A 208 23.81 3.90 -17.20
N GLU A 209 24.74 2.93 -17.12
CA GLU A 209 26.02 3.07 -16.43
C GLU A 209 27.18 3.26 -17.40
N THR A 210 27.29 2.39 -18.41
CA THR A 210 28.37 2.42 -19.41
C THR A 210 27.81 2.06 -20.76
N LEU A 211 28.10 2.88 -21.76
CA LEU A 211 27.54 2.76 -23.10
C LEU A 211 28.64 2.91 -24.16
N ALA A 212 28.54 2.13 -25.23
CA ALA A 212 29.28 2.29 -26.46
C ALA A 212 28.29 2.43 -27.63
N VAL A 213 28.49 3.46 -28.45
CA VAL A 213 27.58 3.82 -29.54
C VAL A 213 28.37 3.99 -30.84
N ILE A 214 27.81 3.47 -31.94
CA ILE A 214 28.30 3.64 -33.30
C ILE A 214 27.21 4.33 -34.13
N LEU A 215 27.59 5.37 -34.86
CA LEU A 215 26.72 6.17 -35.72
C LEU A 215 27.20 6.07 -37.17
N GLY A 216 26.37 5.55 -38.06
CA GLY A 216 26.64 5.49 -39.50
C GLY A 216 26.15 6.76 -40.21
N TYR A 217 26.96 7.33 -41.09
CA TYR A 217 26.62 8.49 -41.90
C TYR A 217 26.83 8.20 -43.39
N SER A 218 26.15 8.99 -44.22
CA SER A 218 26.29 8.95 -45.67
C SER A 218 27.76 9.07 -46.12
N LYS A 219 28.08 8.55 -47.31
CA LYS A 219 29.44 8.57 -47.91
C LYS A 219 30.49 7.76 -47.14
N ASN A 220 30.09 6.66 -46.52
CA ASN A 220 30.97 5.75 -45.76
C ASN A 220 31.71 6.47 -44.62
N ARG A 221 31.00 7.33 -43.90
CA ARG A 221 31.52 8.04 -42.72
C ARG A 221 30.92 7.42 -41.47
N MET A 222 31.66 7.40 -40.37
CA MET A 222 31.15 6.85 -39.12
C MET A 222 31.63 7.64 -37.90
N ALA A 223 30.84 7.62 -36.83
CA ALA A 223 31.28 8.09 -35.53
C ALA A 223 31.12 6.99 -34.49
N MET A 224 31.91 7.06 -33.43
CA MET A 224 31.71 6.24 -32.25
C MET A 224 31.95 7.05 -30.98
N PHE A 225 31.25 6.70 -29.92
CA PHE A 225 31.59 7.22 -28.60
C PHE A 225 31.37 6.21 -27.50
N THR A 226 32.16 6.34 -26.44
CA THR A 226 31.98 5.61 -25.19
C THR A 226 31.69 6.61 -24.09
N CYS A 227 30.70 6.32 -23.24
CA CYS A 227 30.48 7.09 -22.01
C CYS A 227 30.26 6.19 -20.81
N SER A 228 30.73 6.61 -19.63
CA SER A 228 30.57 5.84 -18.40
C SER A 228 30.45 6.72 -17.16
N ALA A 229 29.46 6.44 -16.34
CA ALA A 229 29.32 7.00 -14.99
C ALA A 229 30.01 6.12 -13.92
N GLY A 230 30.41 4.90 -14.26
CA GLY A 230 31.05 3.95 -13.35
C GLY A 230 32.58 3.95 -13.42
N VAL A 231 33.16 4.24 -14.59
CA VAL A 231 34.62 4.20 -14.80
C VAL A 231 35.16 5.49 -15.40
N GLU A 232 36.40 5.81 -15.06
CA GLU A 232 37.14 6.89 -15.69
C GLU A 232 37.60 6.47 -17.10
N LEU A 233 37.35 7.32 -18.11
CA LEU A 233 37.86 7.13 -19.47
C LEU A 233 38.87 8.22 -19.81
N HIS A 234 39.67 7.99 -20.86
CA HIS A 234 40.64 8.96 -21.38
C HIS A 234 40.06 10.35 -21.66
N SER A 235 38.76 10.42 -21.97
CA SER A 235 38.01 11.66 -22.03
C SER A 235 38.48 12.64 -23.11
N ASP A 236 39.01 12.12 -24.22
CA ASP A 236 39.55 12.87 -25.36
C ASP A 236 38.68 12.66 -26.63
N ALA A 237 38.96 13.38 -27.72
CA ALA A 237 38.33 13.13 -29.02
C ALA A 237 39.32 13.09 -30.19
N LEU A 238 38.98 12.34 -31.23
CA LEU A 238 39.76 12.20 -32.45
C LEU A 238 38.85 12.33 -33.68
N ILE A 239 39.25 13.20 -34.59
CA ILE A 239 38.65 13.38 -35.92
C ILE A 239 39.67 12.90 -36.95
N VAL A 240 39.27 11.95 -37.80
CA VAL A 240 40.11 11.37 -38.85
C VAL A 240 39.54 11.73 -40.20
N GLY A 241 40.34 12.41 -41.02
CA GLY A 241 40.03 12.72 -42.40
C GLY A 241 41.01 12.08 -43.38
N THR A 242 40.71 12.15 -44.68
CA THR A 242 41.52 11.53 -45.74
C THR A 242 42.93 12.09 -45.88
N LYS A 243 43.19 13.31 -45.37
CA LYS A 243 44.49 14.00 -45.45
C LYS A 243 45.14 14.21 -44.09
N GLY A 244 44.52 13.79 -42.99
CA GLY A 244 45.00 14.17 -41.66
C GLY A 244 44.09 13.82 -40.49
N THR A 245 44.51 14.21 -39.29
CA THR A 245 43.76 14.01 -38.05
C THR A 245 43.75 15.27 -37.18
N ILE A 246 42.68 15.47 -36.43
CA ILE A 246 42.59 16.46 -35.35
C ILE A 246 42.29 15.70 -34.07
N GLN A 247 43.18 15.76 -33.09
CA GLN A 247 42.95 15.23 -31.75
C GLN A 247 42.67 16.38 -30.79
N VAL A 248 41.58 16.25 -30.05
CA VAL A 248 41.20 17.10 -28.93
C VAL A 248 41.70 16.45 -27.67
N LEU A 249 42.62 17.10 -26.97
CA LEU A 249 43.17 16.55 -25.73
C LEU A 249 42.13 16.63 -24.60
N SER A 250 42.24 15.71 -23.64
CA SER A 250 41.35 15.66 -22.48
C SER A 250 41.44 16.94 -21.63
N PRO A 251 40.32 17.47 -21.12
CA PRO A 251 38.96 16.94 -21.28
C PRO A 251 38.25 17.45 -22.55
N MET A 252 37.69 16.53 -23.34
CA MET A 252 37.03 16.84 -24.62
C MET A 252 35.84 17.80 -24.49
N TRP A 253 35.07 17.70 -23.40
CA TRP A 253 33.92 18.60 -23.15
C TRP A 253 34.35 20.05 -22.87
N CYS A 254 35.64 20.30 -22.62
CA CYS A 254 36.23 21.62 -22.43
C CYS A 254 37.56 21.69 -23.22
N PRO A 255 37.50 21.79 -24.56
CA PRO A 255 38.68 21.68 -25.38
C PRO A 255 39.52 22.96 -25.30
N THR A 256 40.73 22.86 -24.75
CA THR A 256 41.72 23.97 -24.69
C THR A 256 42.96 23.72 -25.54
N SER A 257 43.17 22.47 -25.95
CA SER A 257 44.39 22.03 -26.64
C SER A 257 44.06 21.08 -27.77
N LEU A 258 44.63 21.34 -28.94
CA LEU A 258 44.46 20.54 -30.16
C LEU A 258 45.80 20.04 -30.70
N VAL A 259 45.82 18.82 -31.21
CA VAL A 259 46.94 18.26 -31.99
C VAL A 259 46.45 18.00 -33.40
N VAL A 260 47.02 18.69 -34.38
CA VAL A 260 46.63 18.57 -35.79
C VAL A 260 47.76 17.90 -36.58
N ASN A 261 47.48 16.81 -37.29
CA ASN A 261 48.47 16.05 -38.07
C ASN A 261 49.74 15.67 -37.30
N ARG A 262 49.58 15.31 -36.01
CA ARG A 262 50.68 14.92 -35.09
C ARG A 262 51.75 16.00 -34.90
N LYS A 263 51.44 17.28 -35.17
CA LYS A 263 52.31 18.43 -34.90
C LYS A 263 51.76 19.22 -33.71
N GLU A 264 52.69 19.74 -32.89
CA GLU A 264 52.47 20.21 -31.53
C GLU A 264 51.43 21.33 -31.36
N THR A 265 50.86 21.26 -30.16
CA THR A 265 49.79 21.96 -29.47
C THR A 265 49.61 23.45 -29.79
N GLN A 266 48.46 23.82 -30.34
CA GLN A 266 47.94 25.17 -30.09
C GLN A 266 47.26 25.16 -28.73
N GLN A 267 47.98 25.60 -27.70
CA GLN A 267 47.38 25.91 -26.41
C GLN A 267 46.59 27.20 -26.60
N LEU A 268 45.28 27.08 -26.73
CA LEU A 268 44.38 28.22 -26.78
C LEU A 268 44.19 28.65 -25.32
N VAL A 269 44.55 29.89 -25.04
CA VAL A 269 44.85 30.46 -23.70
C VAL A 269 43.98 29.84 -22.59
N PRO A 270 44.57 29.29 -21.51
CA PRO A 270 43.78 28.91 -20.34
C PRO A 270 43.14 30.17 -19.77
N GLU A 271 41.81 30.24 -19.81
CA GLU A 271 41.08 31.32 -19.15
C GLU A 271 41.43 31.36 -17.65
N PRO A 272 41.46 32.55 -17.01
CA PRO A 272 41.92 32.69 -15.63
C PRO A 272 41.19 31.73 -14.69
N SER A 273 41.96 31.04 -13.84
CA SER A 273 41.45 30.02 -12.91
C SER A 273 40.49 30.65 -11.91
N LEU A 274 39.19 30.43 -12.12
CA LEU A 274 38.17 30.67 -11.11
C LEU A 274 38.06 29.42 -10.24
N SER A 275 37.87 29.60 -8.93
CA SER A 275 37.51 28.51 -8.03
C SER A 275 36.06 28.12 -8.29
N LEU A 276 35.86 27.06 -9.07
CA LEU A 276 34.54 26.58 -9.49
C LEU A 276 34.30 25.14 -9.00
N ASN A 277 33.02 24.76 -8.88
CA ASN A 277 32.60 23.44 -8.42
C ASN A 277 32.87 22.34 -9.46
N PHE A 278 32.79 22.68 -10.75
CA PHE A 278 33.10 21.77 -11.86
C PHE A 278 34.38 22.20 -12.59
N THR A 279 35.23 21.22 -12.92
CA THR A 279 36.51 21.46 -13.60
C THR A 279 36.29 22.21 -14.92
N TYR A 280 36.99 23.33 -15.09
CA TYR A 280 36.95 24.20 -16.26
C TYR A 280 35.59 24.81 -16.62
N SER A 281 34.71 25.02 -15.64
CA SER A 281 33.40 25.64 -15.90
C SER A 281 33.44 27.13 -16.28
N THR A 282 34.65 27.71 -16.43
CA THR A 282 34.88 29.03 -17.02
C THR A 282 34.34 29.14 -18.46
N GLY A 283 34.23 28.03 -19.19
CA GLY A 283 33.66 27.97 -20.53
C GLY A 283 32.24 28.53 -20.67
N LYS A 284 31.49 28.64 -19.56
CA LYS A 284 30.16 29.27 -19.52
C LYS A 284 30.18 30.72 -19.98
N ARG A 285 31.32 31.40 -19.89
CA ARG A 285 31.47 32.78 -20.39
C ARG A 285 31.19 32.89 -21.89
N CYS A 286 31.57 31.87 -22.66
CA CYS A 286 31.41 31.90 -24.11
C CYS A 286 29.93 31.80 -24.50
N GLU A 287 29.15 30.92 -23.86
CA GLU A 287 27.71 30.83 -24.08
C GLU A 287 26.96 32.06 -23.54
N ILE A 288 27.40 32.65 -22.42
CA ILE A 288 26.85 33.90 -21.90
C ILE A 288 26.96 35.03 -22.92
N GLU A 289 28.13 35.17 -23.57
CA GLU A 289 28.32 36.17 -24.62
C GLU A 289 27.49 35.84 -25.86
N GLU A 290 27.42 34.58 -26.27
CA GLU A 290 26.59 34.18 -27.41
C GLU A 290 25.11 34.52 -27.21
N VAL A 291 24.56 34.28 -26.01
CA VAL A 291 23.19 34.68 -25.66
C VAL A 291 23.02 36.19 -25.85
N ARG A 292 23.92 37.00 -25.30
CA ARG A 292 23.85 38.46 -25.43
C ARG A 292 23.92 38.89 -26.90
N GLN A 293 24.84 38.33 -27.68
CA GLN A 293 24.97 38.63 -29.11
C GLN A 293 23.72 38.26 -29.90
N CYS A 294 23.08 37.13 -29.57
CA CYS A 294 21.83 36.72 -30.19
C CYS A 294 20.68 37.68 -29.83
N LEU A 295 20.54 38.04 -28.56
CA LEU A 295 19.52 38.98 -28.08
C LEU A 295 19.68 40.37 -28.71
N LEU A 296 20.91 40.89 -28.79
CA LEU A 296 21.21 42.17 -29.44
C LEU A 296 20.86 42.17 -30.94
N LYS A 297 21.01 41.03 -31.61
CA LYS A 297 20.65 40.84 -33.03
C LYS A 297 19.17 40.46 -33.22
N GLY A 298 18.37 40.39 -32.15
CA GLY A 298 16.96 40.02 -32.19
C GLY A 298 16.69 38.56 -32.58
N ARG A 299 17.69 37.68 -32.45
CA ARG A 299 17.56 36.25 -32.78
C ARG A 299 16.75 35.50 -31.72
N LYS A 300 16.16 34.38 -32.12
CA LYS A 300 15.36 33.49 -31.24
C LYS A 300 16.05 32.16 -30.92
N GLU A 301 17.20 31.95 -31.53
CA GLU A 301 18.08 30.80 -31.32
C GLU A 301 19.51 31.21 -31.68
N SER A 302 20.51 30.45 -31.21
CA SER A 302 21.90 30.62 -31.65
C SER A 302 22.14 29.87 -32.97
N PRO A 303 22.92 30.43 -33.92
CA PRO A 303 23.32 29.69 -35.12
C PRO A 303 24.24 28.51 -34.83
N ASP A 304 25.00 28.55 -33.73
CA ASP A 304 25.90 27.45 -33.36
C ASP A 304 25.16 26.34 -32.61
N THR A 305 24.00 26.63 -32.02
CA THR A 305 23.08 25.68 -31.36
C THR A 305 21.62 25.90 -31.78
N PRO A 306 21.28 25.66 -33.07
CA PRO A 306 19.91 25.87 -33.54
C PRO A 306 18.94 24.86 -32.90
N GLN A 307 17.66 25.21 -32.80
CA GLN A 307 16.65 24.37 -32.15
C GLN A 307 16.49 23.01 -32.83
N ALA A 308 16.62 22.97 -34.16
CA ALA A 308 16.60 21.72 -34.94
C ALA A 308 17.74 20.78 -34.55
N TYR A 309 18.88 21.33 -34.17
CA TYR A 309 20.04 20.57 -33.71
C TYR A 309 19.81 19.99 -32.31
N THR A 310 19.29 20.78 -31.36
CA THR A 310 18.89 20.26 -30.04
C THR A 310 17.85 19.15 -30.16
N LEU A 311 16.90 19.30 -31.09
CA LEU A 311 15.92 18.24 -31.37
C LEU A 311 16.58 16.95 -31.90
N LEU A 312 17.51 17.07 -32.84
CA LEU A 312 18.26 15.92 -33.37
C LEU A 312 19.01 15.17 -32.27
N LEU A 313 19.66 15.89 -31.35
CA LEU A 313 20.37 15.26 -30.23
C LEU A 313 19.44 14.48 -29.31
N ALA A 314 18.25 15.03 -29.03
CA ALA A 314 17.24 14.34 -28.23
C ALA A 314 16.73 13.08 -28.94
N GLU A 315 16.47 13.15 -30.26
CA GLU A 315 16.05 11.98 -31.06
C GLU A 315 17.10 10.87 -31.04
N MET A 316 18.38 11.24 -31.18
CA MET A 316 19.49 10.28 -31.10
C MET A 316 19.60 9.69 -29.68
N GLY A 317 19.41 10.51 -28.65
CA GLY A 317 19.38 10.06 -27.25
C GLY A 317 18.32 9.00 -27.02
N ASP A 318 17.07 9.27 -27.39
CA ASP A 318 15.94 8.34 -27.24
C ASP A 318 16.21 7.00 -27.93
N GLU A 319 16.73 7.03 -29.16
CA GLU A 319 17.05 5.80 -29.90
C GLU A 319 18.16 4.99 -29.20
N ILE A 320 19.21 5.65 -28.70
CA ILE A 320 20.30 4.99 -27.95
C ILE A 320 19.77 4.39 -26.66
N CYS A 321 18.97 5.15 -25.89
CA CYS A 321 18.41 4.72 -24.62
C CYS A 321 17.52 3.47 -24.80
N GLN A 322 16.68 3.46 -25.83
CA GLN A 322 15.84 2.31 -26.18
C GLN A 322 16.66 1.06 -26.53
N GLN A 323 17.75 1.19 -27.28
CA GLN A 323 18.58 0.05 -27.70
C GLN A 323 19.29 -0.62 -26.53
N VAL A 324 19.69 0.14 -25.50
CA VAL A 324 20.43 -0.39 -24.34
C VAL A 324 19.52 -0.87 -23.20
N GLY A 325 18.21 -0.79 -23.38
CA GLY A 325 17.23 -1.13 -22.34
C GLY A 325 17.24 -0.17 -21.15
N GLY A 326 17.84 1.01 -21.32
CA GLY A 326 17.78 2.10 -20.37
C GLY A 326 16.38 2.71 -20.39
N VAL A 327 15.92 3.18 -19.25
CA VAL A 327 14.68 3.95 -19.16
C VAL A 327 15.07 5.35 -18.73
N TYR A 328 14.81 6.36 -19.56
CA TYR A 328 14.81 7.73 -19.05
C TYR A 328 13.82 7.76 -17.91
N SER A 329 14.24 8.21 -16.73
CA SER A 329 13.40 8.17 -15.52
C SER A 329 12.04 8.87 -15.64
N GLN A 330 11.76 9.52 -16.77
CA GLN A 330 10.47 10.12 -17.13
C GLN A 330 9.52 9.26 -17.99
N ASP A 331 9.98 8.19 -18.65
CA ASP A 331 9.05 7.21 -19.24
C ASP A 331 8.29 6.44 -18.14
N CYS A 332 8.86 6.43 -16.93
CA CYS A 332 8.11 6.33 -15.69
C CYS A 332 7.56 7.72 -15.37
N GLN A 333 6.27 7.95 -15.63
CA GLN A 333 5.64 9.22 -15.30
C GLN A 333 6.01 9.71 -13.89
N ASN A 334 6.49 10.94 -13.91
CA ASN A 334 6.68 11.94 -12.88
C ASN A 334 5.35 12.30 -12.17
N MET A 335 4.65 11.30 -11.65
CA MET A 335 3.51 11.48 -10.76
C MET A 335 3.91 10.84 -9.45
N ALA A 336 4.00 11.67 -8.40
CA ALA A 336 4.12 11.19 -7.03
C ALA A 336 3.16 10.01 -6.83
N THR A 337 3.62 8.91 -6.24
CA THR A 337 2.73 7.79 -5.93
C THR A 337 1.57 8.31 -5.11
N ARG A 338 0.33 8.21 -5.63
CA ARG A 338 -0.86 8.76 -4.97
C ARG A 338 -1.48 7.70 -4.07
N TRP A 339 -1.38 7.94 -2.78
CA TRP A 339 -1.83 7.06 -1.71
C TRP A 339 -3.27 7.35 -1.30
N GLY A 340 -4.08 6.30 -1.25
CA GLY A 340 -5.33 6.24 -0.53
C GLY A 340 -5.14 5.58 0.83
N ILE A 341 -5.70 6.16 1.88
CA ILE A 341 -5.62 5.59 3.24
C ILE A 341 -6.96 4.92 3.59
N CYS A 342 -6.95 3.60 3.76
CA CYS A 342 -8.10 2.83 4.22
C CYS A 342 -8.04 2.65 5.74
N GLY A 343 -8.95 3.31 6.45
CA GLY A 343 -9.03 3.34 7.91
C GLY A 343 -8.38 4.60 8.48
N ALA A 344 -9.06 5.26 9.42
CA ALA A 344 -8.58 6.46 10.11
C ALA A 344 -8.03 6.13 11.53
N GLY A 345 -7.38 4.98 11.67
CA GLY A 345 -6.88 4.46 12.94
C GLY A 345 -5.49 5.01 13.33
N LYS A 346 -4.96 4.53 14.46
CA LYS A 346 -3.63 4.91 14.97
C LYS A 346 -2.50 4.58 14.00
N ILE A 347 -2.54 3.40 13.38
CA ILE A 347 -1.46 2.99 12.45
C ILE A 347 -1.54 3.78 11.14
N SER A 348 -2.74 4.05 10.62
CA SER A 348 -2.92 4.95 9.48
C SER A 348 -2.44 6.37 9.75
N HIS A 349 -2.65 6.88 10.98
CA HIS A 349 -2.09 8.16 11.41
C HIS A 349 -0.57 8.14 11.27
N ASP A 350 0.08 7.16 11.88
CA ASP A 350 1.54 7.03 11.90
C ASP A 350 2.12 6.82 10.49
N PHE A 351 1.51 5.98 9.66
CA PHE A 351 1.89 5.79 8.26
C PHE A 351 1.80 7.10 7.47
N THR A 352 0.71 7.86 7.65
CA THR A 352 0.53 9.17 7.02
C THR A 352 1.59 10.18 7.50
N VAL A 353 1.97 10.13 8.77
CA VAL A 353 3.03 10.97 9.32
C VAL A 353 4.38 10.61 8.70
N ALA A 354 4.70 9.32 8.65
CA ALA A 354 5.95 8.79 8.08
C ALA A 354 6.08 9.12 6.60
N LEU A 355 5.01 8.93 5.82
CA LEU A 355 5.00 9.14 4.37
C LEU A 355 5.24 10.61 4.00
N LYS A 356 4.75 11.56 4.81
CA LYS A 356 5.04 13.00 4.64
C LYS A 356 6.47 13.41 4.99
N THR A 357 7.29 12.50 5.50
CA THR A 357 8.75 12.74 5.63
C THR A 357 9.51 12.42 4.34
N LEU A 358 8.83 11.86 3.33
CA LEU A 358 9.33 11.65 1.97
C LEU A 358 9.03 12.89 1.10
N PRO A 359 9.77 13.10 0.00
CA PRO A 359 9.53 14.21 -0.91
C PRO A 359 8.10 14.16 -1.50
N ALA A 360 7.44 15.32 -1.60
CA ALA A 360 6.05 15.41 -2.05
C ALA A 360 5.89 15.20 -3.57
N GLU A 361 7.00 15.35 -4.31
CA GLU A 361 7.16 14.96 -5.70
C GLU A 361 7.19 13.44 -5.89
N ASP A 362 7.52 12.68 -4.84
CA ASP A 362 7.61 11.23 -4.87
C ASP A 362 6.37 10.55 -4.27
N HIS A 363 5.79 11.13 -3.20
CA HIS A 363 4.65 10.56 -2.48
C HIS A 363 3.59 11.62 -2.14
N GLN A 364 2.32 11.32 -2.43
CA GLN A 364 1.19 12.17 -2.07
C GLN A 364 0.07 11.37 -1.43
N VAL A 365 -0.43 11.83 -0.29
CA VAL A 365 -1.66 11.29 0.29
C VAL A 365 -2.84 12.09 -0.24
N VAL A 366 -3.60 11.49 -1.16
CA VAL A 366 -4.64 12.21 -1.90
C VAL A 366 -6.02 12.03 -1.28
N ALA A 367 -6.27 10.88 -0.65
CA ALA A 367 -7.57 10.53 -0.07
C ALA A 367 -7.46 9.66 1.19
N VAL A 368 -8.45 9.79 2.06
CA VAL A 368 -8.68 8.89 3.21
C VAL A 368 -10.13 8.43 3.23
N ALA A 369 -10.36 7.20 3.67
CA ALA A 369 -11.70 6.70 3.95
C ALA A 369 -11.81 6.08 5.34
N ALA A 370 -12.96 6.29 5.95
CA ALA A 370 -13.37 5.64 7.19
C ALA A 370 -14.80 5.09 7.03
N ARG A 371 -15.27 4.30 8.00
CA ARG A 371 -16.65 3.77 8.01
C ARG A 371 -17.72 4.84 8.30
N LYS A 372 -17.28 5.99 8.81
CA LYS A 372 -18.09 7.18 9.09
C LYS A 372 -17.40 8.37 8.45
N LEU A 373 -18.17 9.18 7.73
CA LEU A 373 -17.64 10.34 7.02
C LEU A 373 -17.00 11.36 7.97
N GLU A 374 -17.53 11.46 9.19
CA GLU A 374 -17.03 12.37 10.23
C GLU A 374 -15.59 12.02 10.63
N ASP A 375 -15.29 10.73 10.85
CA ASP A 375 -13.96 10.24 11.20
C ASP A 375 -12.96 10.50 10.05
N ALA A 376 -13.39 10.28 8.81
CA ALA A 376 -12.57 10.55 7.63
C ALA A 376 -12.25 12.05 7.48
N HIS A 377 -13.24 12.91 7.74
CA HIS A 377 -13.04 14.36 7.72
C HIS A 377 -12.11 14.85 8.84
N GLU A 378 -12.21 14.29 10.04
CA GLU A 378 -11.30 14.60 11.13
C GLU A 378 -9.86 14.23 10.76
N PHE A 379 -9.66 13.02 10.23
CA PHE A 379 -8.36 12.56 9.77
C PHE A 379 -7.81 13.42 8.63
N SER A 380 -8.64 13.73 7.63
CA SER A 380 -8.26 14.59 6.50
C SER A 380 -7.82 15.99 6.94
N ARG A 381 -8.53 16.61 7.91
CA ARG A 381 -8.12 17.90 8.49
C ARG A 381 -6.80 17.78 9.23
N LYS A 382 -6.64 16.76 10.08
CA LYS A 382 -5.41 16.53 10.87
C LYS A 382 -4.18 16.39 9.97
N HIS A 383 -4.34 15.75 8.81
CA HIS A 383 -3.26 15.44 7.89
C HIS A 383 -3.26 16.26 6.60
N ASN A 384 -4.06 17.33 6.47
CA ASN A 384 -4.16 18.12 5.23
C ASN A 384 -4.34 17.26 3.96
N ILE A 385 -5.26 16.29 3.99
CA ILE A 385 -5.56 15.39 2.85
C ILE A 385 -6.74 15.94 2.06
N SER A 386 -6.62 16.00 0.73
CA SER A 386 -7.56 16.71 -0.13
C SER A 386 -8.97 16.10 -0.19
N LYS A 387 -9.11 14.78 -0.09
CA LYS A 387 -10.39 14.06 -0.18
C LYS A 387 -10.63 13.18 1.05
N ALA A 388 -11.88 13.10 1.47
CA ALA A 388 -12.33 12.24 2.57
C ALA A 388 -13.63 11.53 2.18
N TYR A 389 -13.69 10.21 2.43
CA TYR A 389 -14.83 9.37 2.06
C TYR A 389 -15.43 8.64 3.26
N GLY A 390 -16.76 8.46 3.25
CA GLY A 390 -17.51 7.78 4.31
C GLY A 390 -17.62 6.27 4.13
N SER A 391 -17.05 5.73 3.05
CA SER A 391 -16.98 4.30 2.76
C SER A 391 -15.69 3.93 2.02
N TYR A 392 -15.27 2.67 2.17
CA TYR A 392 -14.09 2.17 1.46
C TYR A 392 -14.37 1.96 -0.03
N GLU A 393 -15.65 1.74 -0.39
CA GLU A 393 -16.12 1.60 -1.76
C GLU A 393 -16.00 2.90 -2.56
N GLU A 394 -16.18 4.06 -1.92
CA GLU A 394 -15.91 5.37 -2.53
C GLU A 394 -14.41 5.54 -2.81
N LEU A 395 -13.55 5.20 -1.84
CA LEU A 395 -12.09 5.23 -2.04
C LEU A 395 -11.66 4.30 -3.18
N ALA A 396 -12.23 3.10 -3.27
CA ALA A 396 -11.92 2.13 -4.31
C ALA A 396 -12.25 2.65 -5.73
N ARG A 397 -13.27 3.52 -5.85
CA ARG A 397 -13.70 4.11 -7.13
C ARG A 397 -12.93 5.37 -7.52
N ASP A 398 -12.11 5.94 -6.63
CA ASP A 398 -11.38 7.19 -6.91
C ASP A 398 -10.29 6.94 -7.97
N PRO A 399 -10.37 7.55 -9.16
CA PRO A 399 -9.38 7.35 -10.22
C PRO A 399 -8.01 7.97 -9.88
N ASP A 400 -7.93 8.84 -8.87
CA ASP A 400 -6.69 9.54 -8.51
C ASP A 400 -5.78 8.72 -7.56
N ILE A 401 -6.16 7.50 -7.20
CA ILE A 401 -5.39 6.64 -6.29
C ILE A 401 -4.63 5.57 -7.06
N ASP A 402 -3.32 5.51 -6.85
CA ASP A 402 -2.43 4.50 -7.44
C ASP A 402 -2.27 3.28 -6.53
N VAL A 403 -2.18 3.51 -5.22
CA VAL A 403 -2.02 2.48 -4.20
C VAL A 403 -2.80 2.81 -2.94
N VAL A 404 -3.37 1.79 -2.31
CA VAL A 404 -4.10 1.91 -1.05
C VAL A 404 -3.29 1.30 0.08
N TYR A 405 -3.08 2.07 1.15
CA TYR A 405 -2.62 1.56 2.43
C TYR A 405 -3.82 1.08 3.26
N VAL A 406 -3.86 -0.21 3.58
CA VAL A 406 -4.93 -0.84 4.38
C VAL A 406 -4.48 -0.96 5.82
N GLY A 407 -4.91 0.00 6.66
CA GLY A 407 -4.59 0.09 8.09
C GLY A 407 -5.79 -0.17 9.00
N VAL A 408 -6.69 -1.08 8.60
CA VAL A 408 -7.80 -1.53 9.45
C VAL A 408 -7.32 -2.61 10.44
N ILE A 409 -8.19 -3.16 11.28
CA ILE A 409 -7.79 -4.23 12.21
C ILE A 409 -7.83 -5.61 11.53
N HIS A 410 -7.10 -6.59 12.07
CA HIS A 410 -6.75 -7.84 11.37
C HIS A 410 -7.94 -8.57 10.72
N PRO A 411 -9.10 -8.78 11.39
CA PRO A 411 -10.26 -9.47 10.81
C PRO A 411 -10.85 -8.82 9.54
N TYR A 412 -10.53 -7.55 9.26
CA TYR A 412 -11.08 -6.81 8.13
C TYR A 412 -10.11 -6.67 6.96
N HIS A 413 -8.86 -7.15 7.08
CA HIS A 413 -7.86 -7.07 6.00
C HIS A 413 -8.35 -7.78 4.73
N LEU A 414 -8.83 -9.03 4.81
CA LEU A 414 -9.34 -9.78 3.66
C LEU A 414 -10.41 -8.99 2.87
N LYS A 415 -11.43 -8.50 3.57
CA LYS A 415 -12.53 -7.77 2.94
C LYS A 415 -12.06 -6.46 2.30
N ALA A 416 -11.20 -5.71 2.98
CA ALA A 416 -10.64 -4.46 2.47
C ALA A 416 -9.73 -4.71 1.25
N CYS A 417 -8.77 -5.63 1.35
CA CYS A 417 -7.87 -6.00 0.26
C CYS A 417 -8.66 -6.45 -0.98
N LYS A 418 -9.62 -7.36 -0.84
CA LYS A 418 -10.45 -7.80 -1.97
C LYS A 418 -11.21 -6.66 -2.63
N LEU A 419 -11.75 -5.72 -1.85
CA LEU A 419 -12.44 -4.55 -2.39
C LEU A 419 -11.53 -3.73 -3.31
N PHE A 420 -10.32 -3.38 -2.85
CA PHE A 420 -9.39 -2.56 -3.62
C PHE A 420 -8.76 -3.31 -4.80
N ILE A 421 -8.39 -4.58 -4.60
CA ILE A 421 -7.85 -5.44 -5.64
C ILE A 421 -8.86 -5.63 -6.78
N ASN A 422 -10.14 -5.88 -6.46
CA ASN A 422 -11.20 -6.01 -7.47
C ASN A 422 -11.47 -4.68 -8.20
N ALA A 423 -11.22 -3.55 -7.55
CA ALA A 423 -11.24 -2.23 -8.16
C ALA A 423 -9.94 -1.88 -8.91
N LYS A 424 -9.03 -2.85 -9.09
CA LYS A 424 -7.74 -2.70 -9.79
C LYS A 424 -6.78 -1.71 -9.13
N LYS A 425 -6.84 -1.55 -7.81
CA LYS A 425 -5.90 -0.75 -7.03
C LYS A 425 -4.76 -1.62 -6.52
N ASN A 426 -3.54 -1.06 -6.52
CA ASN A 426 -2.41 -1.67 -5.82
C ASN A 426 -2.64 -1.56 -4.30
N VAL A 427 -2.09 -2.50 -3.52
CA VAL A 427 -2.35 -2.59 -2.09
C VAL A 427 -1.08 -2.81 -1.28
N LEU A 428 -0.87 -1.95 -0.28
CA LEU A 428 0.00 -2.21 0.88
C LEU A 428 -0.91 -2.50 2.06
N CYS A 429 -0.89 -3.73 2.59
CA CYS A 429 -1.77 -4.12 3.69
C CYS A 429 -0.99 -4.33 4.98
N GLU A 430 -1.50 -3.79 6.09
CA GLU A 430 -0.93 -4.03 7.42
C GLU A 430 -0.77 -5.50 7.74
N LYS A 431 0.22 -5.78 8.59
CA LYS A 431 0.55 -7.13 9.07
C LYS A 431 -0.34 -7.52 10.27
N PRO A 432 -0.60 -8.82 10.49
CA PRO A 432 -0.45 -9.88 9.49
C PRO A 432 -1.42 -9.65 8.33
N LEU A 433 -1.06 -10.07 7.11
CA LEU A 433 -1.84 -9.80 5.90
C LEU A 433 -3.32 -10.22 6.04
N ALA A 434 -3.59 -11.32 6.76
CA ALA A 434 -4.94 -11.76 7.10
C ALA A 434 -4.91 -12.64 8.37
N MET A 435 -6.07 -13.19 8.77
CA MET A 435 -6.16 -13.96 10.02
C MET A 435 -5.55 -15.36 9.96
N ASN A 436 -5.43 -15.94 8.76
CA ASN A 436 -4.88 -17.28 8.55
C ASN A 436 -4.40 -17.49 7.11
N THR A 437 -3.76 -18.64 6.86
CA THR A 437 -3.23 -19.04 5.55
C THR A 437 -4.30 -19.04 4.45
N LYS A 438 -5.53 -19.45 4.76
CA LYS A 438 -6.61 -19.52 3.77
C LYS A 438 -6.98 -18.14 3.26
N GLU A 439 -7.17 -17.18 4.17
CA GLU A 439 -7.46 -15.80 3.80
C GLU A 439 -6.29 -15.16 3.06
N VAL A 440 -5.05 -15.42 3.48
CA VAL A 440 -3.84 -14.97 2.76
C VAL A 440 -3.84 -15.47 1.33
N LYS A 441 -4.04 -16.78 1.11
CA LYS A 441 -4.14 -17.36 -0.25
C LYS A 441 -5.22 -16.68 -1.08
N GLU A 442 -6.38 -16.41 -0.50
CA GLU A 442 -7.48 -15.74 -1.20
C GLU A 442 -7.11 -14.31 -1.65
N ILE A 443 -6.38 -13.54 -0.83
CA ILE A 443 -5.89 -12.22 -1.19
C ILE A 443 -4.83 -12.32 -2.30
N LEU A 444 -3.84 -13.22 -2.15
CA LEU A 444 -2.77 -13.42 -3.12
C LEU A 444 -3.32 -13.84 -4.50
N ASP A 445 -4.24 -14.82 -4.53
CA ASP A 445 -4.89 -15.29 -5.75
C ASP A 445 -5.70 -14.17 -6.41
N SER A 446 -6.38 -13.34 -5.61
CA SER A 446 -7.12 -12.19 -6.11
C SER A 446 -6.19 -11.14 -6.73
N ALA A 447 -5.05 -10.83 -6.09
CA ALA A 447 -4.07 -9.87 -6.61
C ALA A 447 -3.49 -10.36 -7.94
N LYS A 448 -3.07 -11.63 -7.99
CA LYS A 448 -2.58 -12.28 -9.22
C LYS A 448 -3.61 -12.28 -10.34
N LYS A 449 -4.86 -12.64 -10.03
CA LYS A 449 -5.97 -12.61 -11.01
C LYS A 449 -6.24 -11.22 -11.55
N ASN A 450 -6.08 -10.20 -10.70
CA ASN A 450 -6.40 -8.83 -11.07
C ASN A 450 -5.22 -8.04 -11.68
N ASP A 451 -4.02 -8.62 -11.68
CA ASP A 451 -2.77 -8.02 -12.14
C ASP A 451 -2.40 -6.72 -11.41
N VAL A 452 -2.53 -6.72 -10.08
CA VAL A 452 -2.18 -5.57 -9.23
C VAL A 452 -1.02 -5.90 -8.30
N PHE A 453 -0.26 -4.87 -7.92
CA PHE A 453 0.76 -5.00 -6.89
C PHE A 453 0.11 -5.23 -5.53
N LEU A 454 0.67 -6.17 -4.77
CA LEU A 454 0.30 -6.46 -3.39
C LEU A 454 1.55 -6.67 -2.55
N MET A 455 1.58 -6.06 -1.37
CA MET A 455 2.64 -6.26 -0.38
C MET A 455 2.04 -6.27 1.04
N GLU A 456 2.52 -7.18 1.88
CA GLU A 456 2.28 -7.15 3.32
C GLU A 456 3.26 -6.16 3.97
N ALA A 457 2.76 -5.27 4.84
CA ALA A 457 3.51 -4.20 5.49
C ALA A 457 4.37 -4.73 6.65
N VAL A 458 5.34 -5.59 6.32
CA VAL A 458 6.36 -6.07 7.24
C VAL A 458 7.51 -5.06 7.32
N TRP A 459 7.15 -3.85 7.74
CA TRP A 459 7.98 -2.65 7.79
C TRP A 459 9.40 -2.83 8.35
N THR A 460 9.58 -3.71 9.35
CA THR A 460 10.88 -4.06 9.95
C THR A 460 11.93 -4.39 8.90
N ARG A 461 11.58 -5.07 7.81
CA ARG A 461 12.54 -5.52 6.78
C ARG A 461 13.20 -4.38 6.02
N PHE A 462 12.61 -3.20 6.03
CA PHE A 462 13.05 -2.06 5.23
C PHE A 462 13.89 -1.07 6.04
N PHE A 463 13.99 -1.24 7.36
CA PHE A 463 14.90 -0.43 8.17
C PHE A 463 16.34 -0.59 7.68
N PRO A 464 17.14 0.50 7.62
CA PRO A 464 18.54 0.42 7.21
C PRO A 464 19.36 -0.59 8.01
N ALA A 465 19.06 -0.76 9.30
CA ALA A 465 19.64 -1.81 10.13
C ALA A 465 19.34 -3.21 9.57
N SER A 466 18.09 -3.52 9.22
CA SER A 466 17.73 -4.82 8.63
C SER A 466 18.31 -5.03 7.24
N VAL A 467 18.48 -3.97 6.45
CA VAL A 467 19.22 -4.01 5.18
C VAL A 467 20.68 -4.40 5.43
N GLU A 468 21.34 -3.79 6.42
CA GLU A 468 22.72 -4.13 6.78
C GLU A 468 22.84 -5.56 7.28
N ILE A 469 21.90 -6.05 8.12
CA ILE A 469 21.89 -7.46 8.56
C ILE A 469 21.92 -8.39 7.35
N ARG A 470 21.03 -8.19 6.36
CA ARG A 470 20.99 -9.05 5.17
C ARG A 470 22.30 -8.99 4.39
N LYS A 471 22.90 -7.81 4.25
CA LYS A 471 24.20 -7.63 3.59
C LYS A 471 25.30 -8.41 4.32
N LEU A 472 25.44 -8.25 5.63
CA LEU A 472 26.45 -8.95 6.43
C LEU A 472 26.30 -10.47 6.39
N LEU A 473 25.05 -10.96 6.40
CA LEU A 473 24.76 -12.39 6.25
C LEU A 473 25.15 -12.90 4.85
N ALA A 474 24.87 -12.12 3.79
CA ALA A 474 25.22 -12.48 2.42
C ALA A 474 26.75 -12.47 2.18
N GLU A 475 27.47 -11.54 2.81
CA GLU A 475 28.94 -11.43 2.77
C GLU A 475 29.62 -12.50 3.64
N GLY A 476 28.87 -13.20 4.49
CA GLY A 476 29.40 -14.24 5.37
C GLY A 476 30.24 -13.72 6.54
N GLU A 477 29.99 -12.48 6.97
CA GLU A 477 30.75 -11.78 8.02
C GLU A 477 30.81 -12.58 9.32
N ILE A 478 29.69 -13.17 9.75
CA ILE A 478 29.60 -14.01 10.95
C ILE A 478 29.77 -15.51 10.65
N GLY A 479 30.18 -15.88 9.43
CA GLY A 479 30.27 -17.27 9.00
C GLY A 479 28.90 -17.91 8.79
N GLU A 480 28.80 -19.22 9.03
CA GLU A 480 27.54 -19.95 8.87
C GLU A 480 26.62 -19.66 10.06
N VAL A 481 25.42 -19.13 9.81
CA VAL A 481 24.41 -18.88 10.86
C VAL A 481 24.01 -20.19 11.50
N LYS A 482 24.16 -20.31 12.83
CA LYS A 482 23.76 -21.49 13.61
C LYS A 482 22.52 -21.27 14.45
N MET A 483 22.36 -20.05 14.99
CA MET A 483 21.24 -19.75 15.88
C MET A 483 20.71 -18.34 15.69
N ALA A 484 19.38 -18.19 15.71
CA ALA A 484 18.71 -16.90 15.81
C ALA A 484 17.76 -16.87 17.00
N ARG A 485 17.71 -15.74 17.71
CA ARG A 485 16.77 -15.50 18.81
C ARG A 485 16.12 -14.14 18.68
N ALA A 486 14.83 -14.05 18.97
CA ALA A 486 14.12 -12.76 19.06
C ALA A 486 13.09 -12.80 20.19
N ASP A 487 12.81 -11.65 20.81
CA ASP A 487 11.71 -11.53 21.76
C ASP A 487 10.91 -10.23 21.55
N PHE A 488 9.62 -10.27 21.83
CA PHE A 488 8.77 -9.09 21.82
C PHE A 488 7.63 -9.22 22.84
N GLY A 489 7.75 -8.46 23.93
CA GLY A 489 6.72 -8.38 24.96
C GLY A 489 6.29 -6.95 25.23
N ALA A 490 4.97 -6.71 25.23
CA ALA A 490 4.39 -5.46 25.69
C ALA A 490 3.07 -5.74 26.41
N PRO A 491 2.80 -5.09 27.56
CA PRO A 491 1.53 -5.27 28.28
C PRO A 491 0.41 -4.55 27.53
N LEU A 492 -0.34 -5.29 26.70
CA LEU A 492 -1.30 -4.74 25.74
C LEU A 492 -2.76 -5.10 26.03
N PHE A 493 -3.05 -5.94 27.02
CA PHE A 493 -4.43 -6.34 27.33
C PHE A 493 -5.33 -5.24 27.92
N HIS A 494 -4.77 -4.06 28.21
CA HIS A 494 -5.58 -2.86 28.46
C HIS A 494 -6.16 -2.24 27.16
N VAL A 495 -5.75 -2.73 25.99
CA VAL A 495 -6.21 -2.29 24.68
C VAL A 495 -7.19 -3.33 24.11
N PRO A 496 -8.47 -2.98 23.90
CA PRO A 496 -9.52 -3.92 23.46
C PRO A 496 -9.18 -4.76 22.21
N ARG A 497 -8.38 -4.24 21.28
CA ARG A 497 -8.00 -4.99 20.06
C ARG A 497 -7.02 -6.13 20.33
N SER A 498 -6.41 -6.18 21.51
CA SER A 498 -5.32 -7.09 21.86
C SER A 498 -5.79 -8.25 22.74
N ASP A 499 -6.85 -8.08 23.53
CA ASP A 499 -7.46 -9.12 24.37
C ASP A 499 -8.74 -9.73 23.76
N GLN A 500 -9.44 -9.01 22.88
CA GLN A 500 -10.69 -9.50 22.28
C GLN A 500 -10.44 -10.37 21.06
N LYS A 501 -10.91 -11.62 21.15
CA LYS A 501 -10.85 -12.63 20.09
C LYS A 501 -11.50 -12.18 18.78
N ASP A 502 -12.68 -11.56 18.84
CA ASP A 502 -13.42 -11.10 17.66
C ASP A 502 -12.73 -9.95 16.91
N LEU A 503 -11.75 -9.28 17.54
CA LEU A 503 -10.94 -8.22 16.95
C LEU A 503 -9.58 -8.72 16.46
N GLY A 504 -9.32 -10.04 16.52
CA GLY A 504 -8.04 -10.65 16.17
C GLY A 504 -6.94 -10.36 17.18
N GLY A 505 -7.30 -10.27 18.47
CA GLY A 505 -6.36 -10.16 19.59
C GLY A 505 -5.48 -11.41 19.76
N GLY A 506 -4.51 -11.35 20.66
CA GLY A 506 -3.48 -12.39 20.86
C GLY A 506 -2.06 -11.88 20.63
N ALA A 507 -1.12 -12.41 21.42
CA ALA A 507 0.28 -12.01 21.37
C ALA A 507 0.98 -12.42 20.06
N LEU A 508 0.62 -13.55 19.48
CA LEU A 508 1.25 -14.10 18.29
C LEU A 508 0.95 -13.25 17.05
N LEU A 509 -0.33 -13.04 16.73
CA LEU A 509 -0.74 -12.18 15.60
C LEU A 509 -0.33 -10.72 15.83
N GLY A 510 -0.37 -10.25 17.08
CA GLY A 510 -0.05 -8.86 17.42
C GLY A 510 1.45 -8.54 17.40
N LEU A 511 2.27 -9.42 17.98
CA LEU A 511 3.69 -9.19 18.30
C LEU A 511 4.59 -10.28 17.73
N GLY A 512 4.18 -11.55 17.85
CA GLY A 512 4.95 -12.72 17.40
C GLY A 512 5.29 -12.69 15.91
N ILE A 513 4.41 -12.16 15.06
CA ILE A 513 4.68 -11.92 13.63
C ILE A 513 5.99 -11.15 13.40
N SER A 514 6.34 -10.18 14.26
CA SER A 514 7.58 -9.40 14.14
C SER A 514 8.82 -10.25 14.44
N CYS A 515 8.73 -11.20 15.37
CA CYS A 515 9.79 -12.17 15.65
C CYS A 515 9.92 -13.19 14.50
N LEU A 516 8.79 -13.71 14.04
CA LEU A 516 8.73 -14.75 13.02
C LEU A 516 9.26 -14.25 11.68
N GLN A 517 8.86 -13.04 11.26
CA GLN A 517 9.38 -12.43 10.04
C GLN A 517 10.87 -12.14 10.09
N PHE A 518 11.41 -11.80 11.28
CA PHE A 518 12.83 -11.54 11.48
C PHE A 518 13.63 -12.83 11.32
N ILE A 519 13.20 -13.90 12.00
CA ILE A 519 13.82 -15.23 11.87
C ILE A 519 13.76 -15.72 10.41
N SER A 520 12.59 -15.59 9.77
CA SER A 520 12.42 -15.92 8.35
C SER A 520 13.39 -15.13 7.46
N MET A 521 13.63 -13.83 7.74
CA MET A 521 14.61 -13.01 7.01
C MET A 521 16.04 -13.53 7.21
N VAL A 522 16.43 -13.89 8.44
CA VAL A 522 17.76 -14.41 8.76
C VAL A 522 18.07 -15.72 8.03
N TYR A 523 17.06 -16.60 7.92
CA TYR A 523 17.17 -17.87 7.20
C TYR A 523 16.75 -17.78 5.73
N ASN A 524 16.68 -16.56 5.19
CA ASN A 524 16.37 -16.29 3.77
C ASN A 524 15.11 -17.03 3.27
N GLY A 525 14.05 -17.02 4.08
CA GLY A 525 12.74 -17.58 3.72
C GLY A 525 12.69 -19.09 3.60
N GLU A 526 13.68 -19.81 4.12
CA GLU A 526 13.62 -21.26 4.24
C GLU A 526 12.43 -21.68 5.12
N LYS A 527 11.75 -22.77 4.74
CA LYS A 527 10.72 -23.39 5.58
C LYS A 527 11.41 -24.23 6.66
N PRO A 528 11.08 -24.06 7.95
CA PRO A 528 11.63 -24.92 9.01
C PRO A 528 11.22 -26.39 8.78
N GLU A 529 12.11 -27.31 9.15
CA GLU A 529 11.85 -28.76 9.13
C GLU A 529 10.92 -29.20 10.27
N SER A 530 10.90 -28.45 11.38
CA SER A 530 9.93 -28.63 12.46
C SER A 530 9.70 -27.35 13.26
N ILE A 531 8.48 -27.22 13.80
CA ILE A 531 8.05 -26.14 14.68
C ILE A 531 7.54 -26.75 15.98
N GLN A 532 8.03 -26.26 17.11
CA GLN A 532 7.55 -26.62 18.45
C GLN A 532 7.13 -25.36 19.19
N ALA A 533 5.85 -25.25 19.55
CA ALA A 533 5.29 -24.11 20.24
C ALA A 533 4.61 -24.51 21.55
N SER A 534 4.71 -23.64 22.54
CA SER A 534 4.03 -23.75 23.82
C SER A 534 3.63 -22.36 24.27
N GLY A 535 2.43 -22.21 24.84
CA GLY A 535 1.89 -20.91 25.19
C GLY A 535 0.94 -20.94 26.37
N ILE A 536 0.68 -19.75 26.89
CA ILE A 536 -0.32 -19.47 27.92
C ILE A 536 -1.45 -18.70 27.23
N CYS A 537 -2.68 -19.17 27.39
CA CYS A 537 -3.87 -18.55 26.80
C CYS A 537 -4.73 -17.92 27.90
N LEU A 538 -5.40 -16.81 27.57
CA LEU A 538 -6.41 -16.20 28.42
C LEU A 538 -7.73 -16.99 28.34
N GLU A 539 -8.58 -16.83 29.35
CA GLU A 539 -9.96 -17.34 29.34
C GLU A 539 -10.78 -16.82 28.14
N ALA A 540 -10.43 -15.63 27.63
CA ALA A 540 -11.03 -15.04 26.43
C ALA A 540 -10.72 -15.82 25.13
N GLY A 541 -9.84 -16.84 25.20
CA GLY A 541 -9.54 -17.72 24.07
C GLY A 541 -8.55 -17.14 23.06
N VAL A 542 -7.67 -16.24 23.51
CA VAL A 542 -6.51 -15.69 22.79
C VAL A 542 -5.23 -16.01 23.55
N ASP A 543 -4.10 -16.07 22.85
CA ASP A 543 -2.79 -16.31 23.47
C ASP A 543 -2.25 -15.06 24.19
N GLU A 544 -1.75 -15.25 25.41
CA GLU A 544 -1.05 -14.23 26.20
C GLU A 544 0.45 -14.25 25.97
N SER A 545 1.06 -15.43 26.03
CA SER A 545 2.50 -15.58 25.85
C SER A 545 2.77 -16.85 25.08
N VAL A 546 3.63 -16.79 24.07
CA VAL A 546 3.99 -17.95 23.24
C VAL A 546 5.50 -18.02 23.10
N ALA A 547 6.05 -19.20 23.32
CA ALA A 547 7.45 -19.54 23.05
C ALA A 547 7.51 -20.58 21.93
N VAL A 548 8.39 -20.36 20.95
CA VAL A 548 8.50 -21.19 19.74
C VAL A 548 9.95 -21.55 19.48
N ILE A 549 10.20 -22.79 19.11
CA ILE A 549 11.48 -23.32 18.62
C ILE A 549 11.26 -23.78 17.17
N LEU A 550 12.14 -23.34 16.28
CA LEU A 550 12.12 -23.64 14.85
C LEU A 550 13.42 -24.36 14.50
N GLN A 551 13.33 -25.55 13.91
CA GLN A 551 14.51 -26.29 13.44
C GLN A 551 14.63 -26.15 11.93
N TYR A 552 15.82 -25.84 11.45
CA TYR A 552 16.14 -25.64 10.05
C TYR A 552 17.18 -26.66 9.59
N SER A 553 17.27 -26.85 8.28
CA SER A 553 18.26 -27.76 7.70
C SER A 553 19.69 -27.35 8.09
N LYS A 554 20.64 -28.30 8.00
CA LYS A 554 22.07 -28.10 8.34
C LYS A 554 22.32 -27.81 9.82
N ASN A 555 21.51 -28.40 10.71
CA ASN A 555 21.63 -28.27 12.18
C ASN A 555 21.58 -26.81 12.65
N ARG A 556 20.66 -26.02 12.09
CA ARG A 556 20.42 -24.62 12.47
C ARG A 556 19.11 -24.53 13.24
N MET A 557 19.03 -23.61 14.19
CA MET A 557 17.85 -23.48 15.06
C MET A 557 17.51 -22.01 15.31
N ALA A 558 16.23 -21.70 15.40
CA ALA A 558 15.76 -20.41 15.88
C ALA A 558 14.82 -20.56 17.06
N MET A 559 14.71 -19.53 17.88
CA MET A 559 13.70 -19.46 18.92
C MET A 559 13.15 -18.04 19.06
N PHE A 560 11.88 -17.92 19.39
CA PHE A 560 11.34 -16.63 19.81
C PHE A 560 10.33 -16.74 20.93
N THR A 561 10.14 -15.62 21.61
CA THR A 561 9.10 -15.46 22.64
C THR A 561 8.34 -14.19 22.40
N CYS A 562 7.01 -14.26 22.42
CA CYS A 562 6.16 -13.06 22.38
C CYS A 562 5.19 -13.06 23.56
N SER A 563 4.85 -11.87 24.04
CA SER A 563 3.89 -11.71 25.15
C SER A 563 3.09 -10.42 25.07
N ALA A 564 1.77 -10.51 25.19
CA ALA A 564 0.88 -9.36 25.37
C ALA A 564 0.62 -9.04 26.86
N GLY A 565 1.10 -9.88 27.79
CA GLY A 565 0.91 -9.73 29.23
C GLY A 565 2.08 -9.01 29.93
N VAL A 566 3.32 -9.25 29.47
CA VAL A 566 4.53 -8.71 30.10
C VAL A 566 5.40 -7.93 29.13
N HIS A 567 6.23 -7.05 29.68
CA HIS A 567 7.30 -6.42 28.93
C HIS A 567 8.50 -7.38 28.81
N LEU A 568 9.01 -7.55 27.59
CA LEU A 568 10.28 -8.24 27.34
C LEU A 568 11.32 -7.24 26.81
N HIS A 569 12.58 -7.66 26.70
CA HIS A 569 13.68 -6.77 26.29
C HIS A 569 13.46 -6.19 24.89
N GLY A 570 12.90 -6.99 23.98
CA GLY A 570 12.64 -6.55 22.62
C GLY A 570 13.90 -6.58 21.74
N GLU A 571 14.82 -7.50 22.00
CA GLU A 571 16.10 -7.61 21.30
C GLU A 571 16.08 -8.81 20.34
N ALA A 572 17.04 -8.83 19.42
CA ALA A 572 17.27 -10.02 18.61
C ALA A 572 18.77 -10.30 18.44
N PHE A 573 19.09 -11.57 18.19
CA PHE A 573 20.46 -12.07 18.17
C PHE A 573 20.63 -13.09 17.06
N ILE A 574 21.74 -12.99 16.33
CA ILE A 574 22.12 -13.92 15.28
C ILE A 574 23.55 -14.40 15.55
N ALA A 575 23.72 -15.68 15.89
CA ALA A 575 25.03 -16.30 16.03
C ALA A 575 25.40 -17.10 14.78
N GLY A 576 26.59 -16.84 14.27
CA GLY A 576 27.26 -17.65 13.28
C GLY A 576 28.56 -18.25 13.80
N THR A 577 29.22 -19.06 12.97
CA THR A 577 30.47 -19.76 13.34
C THR A 577 31.67 -18.84 13.55
N LYS A 578 31.60 -17.56 13.14
CA LYS A 578 32.71 -16.59 13.23
C LYS A 578 32.36 -15.33 14.02
N GLY A 579 31.13 -15.15 14.45
CA GLY A 579 30.71 -13.91 15.09
C GLY A 579 29.23 -13.83 15.39
N ILE A 580 28.83 -12.67 15.89
CA ILE A 580 27.49 -12.39 16.38
C ILE A 580 27.01 -11.04 15.83
N ILE A 581 25.73 -10.98 15.47
CA ILE A 581 25.00 -9.73 15.25
C ILE A 581 23.93 -9.60 16.33
N GLU A 582 23.98 -8.51 17.09
CA GLU A 582 22.96 -8.14 18.07
C GLU A 582 22.12 -6.98 17.50
N VAL A 583 20.81 -7.14 17.56
CA VAL A 583 19.82 -6.13 17.20
C VAL A 583 19.29 -5.54 18.48
N LEU A 584 19.67 -4.29 18.75
CA LEU A 584 19.28 -3.62 19.99
C LEU A 584 17.79 -3.28 19.99
N SER A 585 17.21 -3.21 21.18
CA SER A 585 15.81 -2.88 21.36
C SER A 585 15.47 -1.49 20.81
N PRO A 586 14.34 -1.32 20.09
CA PRO A 586 13.35 -2.34 19.73
C PRO A 586 13.65 -3.07 18.40
N MET A 587 13.76 -4.40 18.42
CA MET A 587 14.13 -5.22 17.26
C MET A 587 13.12 -5.21 16.11
N TRP A 588 11.85 -4.87 16.38
CA TRP A 588 10.81 -4.72 15.36
C TRP A 588 10.87 -3.37 14.60
N CYS A 589 11.61 -2.39 15.11
CA CYS A 589 11.91 -1.14 14.41
C CYS A 589 13.38 -0.73 14.68
N PRO A 590 14.35 -1.52 14.17
CA PRO A 590 15.73 -1.48 14.63
C PRO A 590 16.47 -0.24 14.11
N ILE A 591 17.07 0.51 15.04
CA ILE A 591 17.87 1.71 14.76
C ILE A 591 19.33 1.57 15.20
N ALA A 592 19.72 0.41 15.74
CA ALA A 592 21.10 0.16 16.14
C ALA A 592 21.43 -1.33 16.09
N LEU A 593 22.66 -1.63 15.69
CA LEU A 593 23.22 -2.97 15.64
C LEU A 593 24.55 -3.02 16.38
N VAL A 594 24.86 -4.16 16.98
CA VAL A 594 26.21 -4.50 17.45
C VAL A 594 26.71 -5.67 16.61
N VAL A 595 27.83 -5.47 15.91
CA VAL A 595 28.46 -6.51 15.10
C VAL A 595 29.88 -6.68 15.61
N ASN A 596 30.19 -7.84 16.19
CA ASN A 596 31.50 -8.12 16.81
C ASN A 596 31.97 -6.95 17.72
N GLU A 597 31.13 -6.57 18.68
CA GLU A 597 31.35 -5.47 19.65
C GLU A 597 31.33 -4.03 19.07
N LYS A 598 31.16 -3.85 17.76
CA LYS A 598 31.04 -2.53 17.14
C LYS A 598 29.58 -2.10 17.02
N VAL A 599 29.24 -0.99 17.68
CA VAL A 599 27.90 -0.38 17.61
C VAL A 599 27.79 0.52 16.38
N THR A 600 26.74 0.34 15.58
CA THR A 600 26.37 1.24 14.46
C THR A 600 24.92 1.68 14.61
N GLN A 601 24.67 2.99 14.43
CA GLN A 601 23.33 3.58 14.55
C GLN A 601 22.76 3.95 13.18
N TYR A 602 21.43 3.83 13.09
CA TYR A 602 20.60 4.07 11.91
C TYR A 602 19.37 4.89 12.34
N PRO A 603 19.55 6.18 12.69
CA PRO A 603 18.47 7.00 13.22
C PRO A 603 17.33 7.18 12.21
N VAL A 604 16.10 7.21 12.71
CA VAL A 604 14.93 7.59 11.90
C VAL A 604 14.75 9.11 11.90
N PRO A 605 14.15 9.69 10.84
CA PRO A 605 13.84 11.12 10.81
C PRO A 605 12.86 11.53 11.91
N GLU A 606 12.97 12.78 12.36
CA GLU A 606 12.02 13.37 13.30
C GLU A 606 10.63 13.51 12.67
N PRO A 607 9.56 13.11 13.37
CA PRO A 607 8.20 13.21 12.83
C PRO A 607 7.67 14.64 12.97
N HIS A 608 6.86 15.08 11.99
CA HIS A 608 6.23 16.40 12.02
C HIS A 608 4.95 16.46 12.89
N LEU A 609 4.46 15.30 13.35
CA LEU A 609 3.34 15.14 14.29
C LEU A 609 3.66 14.02 15.30
N PRO A 610 3.08 14.03 16.51
CA PRO A 610 3.28 12.95 17.49
C PRO A 610 2.83 11.59 16.96
N LEU A 611 3.67 10.58 17.11
CA LEU A 611 3.39 9.20 16.70
C LEU A 611 2.68 8.41 17.81
N ASN A 612 1.92 7.37 17.43
CA ASN A 612 1.28 6.44 18.36
C ASN A 612 2.19 5.26 18.71
N PHE A 613 3.09 4.85 17.81
CA PHE A 613 3.99 3.72 18.01
C PHE A 613 5.46 4.14 17.83
N THR A 614 6.34 3.42 18.54
CA THR A 614 7.78 3.72 18.61
C THR A 614 8.43 3.65 17.24
N TYR A 615 9.15 4.72 16.88
CA TYR A 615 9.88 4.85 15.61
C TYR A 615 9.04 4.61 14.34
N SER A 616 7.73 4.88 14.39
CA SER A 616 6.85 4.75 13.23
C SER A 616 7.18 5.62 12.03
N THR A 617 8.04 6.65 12.17
CA THR A 617 8.62 7.32 11.01
C THR A 617 9.35 6.34 10.07
N GLY A 618 9.82 5.19 10.58
CA GLY A 618 10.44 4.14 9.78
C GLY A 618 9.52 3.47 8.76
N MET A 619 8.20 3.60 8.86
CA MET A 619 7.25 3.16 7.81
C MET A 619 7.48 3.87 6.46
N ARG A 620 8.27 4.95 6.44
CA ARG A 620 8.72 5.58 5.19
C ARG A 620 9.52 4.62 4.30
N TYR A 621 10.23 3.65 4.88
CA TYR A 621 11.11 2.76 4.12
C TYR A 621 10.31 1.73 3.31
N GLU A 622 9.24 1.18 3.86
CA GLU A 622 8.32 0.31 3.12
C GLU A 622 7.48 1.10 2.10
N ALA A 623 7.12 2.35 2.40
CA ALA A 623 6.43 3.21 1.44
C ALA A 623 7.31 3.48 0.21
N GLU A 624 8.61 3.74 0.43
CA GLU A 624 9.58 3.88 -0.65
C GLU A 624 9.73 2.58 -1.45
N GLU A 625 9.83 1.42 -0.80
CA GLU A 625 9.86 0.12 -1.50
C GLU A 625 8.64 -0.06 -2.42
N VAL A 626 7.44 0.25 -1.93
CA VAL A 626 6.22 0.17 -2.75
C VAL A 626 6.34 1.06 -3.98
N ARG A 627 6.77 2.31 -3.82
CA ARG A 627 6.99 3.21 -4.96
C ARG A 627 8.00 2.63 -5.94
N GLN A 628 9.14 2.13 -5.47
CA GLN A 628 10.16 1.52 -6.34
C GLN A 628 9.62 0.30 -7.10
N CYS A 629 8.83 -0.55 -6.45
CA CYS A 629 8.19 -1.69 -7.09
C CYS A 629 7.20 -1.26 -8.18
N LEU A 630 6.35 -0.26 -7.88
CA LEU A 630 5.37 0.26 -8.83
C LEU A 630 6.04 0.91 -10.04
N LEU A 631 7.10 1.68 -9.84
CA LEU A 631 7.87 2.29 -10.93
C LEU A 631 8.53 1.23 -11.84
N LYS A 632 8.95 0.11 -11.27
CA LYS A 632 9.50 -1.04 -12.00
C LYS A 632 8.43 -1.96 -12.60
N GLY A 633 7.15 -1.66 -12.41
CA GLY A 633 6.04 -2.50 -12.87
C GLY A 633 5.94 -3.86 -12.17
N LEU A 634 6.58 -4.02 -11.00
CA LEU A 634 6.54 -5.25 -10.23
C LEU A 634 5.15 -5.44 -9.58
N LYS A 635 4.78 -6.71 -9.35
CA LYS A 635 3.49 -7.08 -8.71
C LYS A 635 3.64 -7.55 -7.26
N GLU A 636 4.88 -7.66 -6.80
CA GLU A 636 5.26 -7.99 -5.43
C GLU A 636 6.64 -7.39 -5.14
N SER A 637 6.99 -7.22 -3.87
CA SER A 637 8.32 -6.76 -3.48
C SER A 637 9.33 -7.92 -3.49
N PRO A 638 10.55 -7.74 -4.02
CA PRO A 638 11.60 -8.75 -3.93
C PRO A 638 12.10 -8.97 -2.49
N VAL A 639 11.89 -8.01 -1.59
CA VAL A 639 12.25 -8.12 -0.16
C VAL A 639 11.18 -8.87 0.64
N THR A 640 9.92 -8.77 0.21
CA THR A 640 8.74 -9.40 0.81
C THR A 640 7.89 -10.08 -0.26
N PRO A 641 8.42 -11.13 -0.93
CA PRO A 641 7.67 -11.85 -1.95
C PRO A 641 6.44 -12.52 -1.35
N HIS A 642 5.40 -12.75 -2.15
CA HIS A 642 4.15 -13.40 -1.75
C HIS A 642 4.38 -14.78 -1.13
N ALA A 643 5.41 -15.48 -1.60
CA ALA A 643 5.84 -16.77 -1.03
C ALA A 643 6.26 -16.65 0.45
N TYR A 644 6.88 -15.53 0.84
CA TYR A 644 7.28 -15.31 2.24
C TYR A 644 6.06 -14.99 3.11
N THR A 645 5.19 -14.10 2.66
CA THR A 645 3.93 -13.82 3.37
C THR A 645 3.10 -15.10 3.56
N LEU A 646 3.04 -15.96 2.54
CA LEU A 646 2.36 -17.24 2.66
C LEU A 646 3.04 -18.16 3.68
N LEU A 647 4.36 -18.26 3.66
CA LEU A 647 5.12 -19.06 4.62
C LEU A 647 4.91 -18.55 6.07
N LEU A 648 4.90 -17.23 6.29
CA LEU A 648 4.63 -16.65 7.61
C LEU A 648 3.25 -17.06 8.12
N ALA A 649 2.22 -16.95 7.29
CA ALA A 649 0.87 -17.36 7.65
C ALA A 649 0.76 -18.87 7.95
N GLU A 650 1.45 -19.72 7.17
CA GLU A 650 1.50 -21.18 7.42
C GLU A 650 2.14 -21.50 8.78
N MET A 651 3.24 -20.82 9.11
CA MET A 651 3.92 -20.99 10.38
C MET A 651 3.08 -20.46 11.55
N GLU A 652 2.41 -19.32 11.40
CA GLU A 652 1.49 -18.79 12.42
C GLU A 652 0.33 -19.75 12.68
N ASP A 653 -0.30 -20.29 11.63
CA ASP A 653 -1.39 -21.28 11.78
C ASP A 653 -0.91 -22.54 12.52
N GLU A 654 0.27 -23.06 12.19
CA GLU A 654 0.85 -24.23 12.86
C GLU A 654 1.13 -23.93 14.35
N ILE A 655 1.71 -22.76 14.66
CA ILE A 655 1.97 -22.33 16.04
C ILE A 655 0.67 -22.19 16.82
N ARG A 656 -0.34 -21.51 16.25
CA ARG A 656 -1.67 -21.33 16.85
C ARG A 656 -2.35 -22.65 17.16
N GLN A 657 -2.26 -23.61 16.24
CA GLN A 657 -2.82 -24.94 16.41
C GLN A 657 -2.17 -25.66 17.60
N GLN A 658 -0.85 -25.58 17.76
CA GLN A 658 -0.13 -26.18 18.88
C GLN A 658 -0.47 -25.55 20.25
N VAL A 659 -0.83 -24.27 20.27
CA VAL A 659 -1.29 -23.55 21.49
C VAL A 659 -2.82 -23.54 21.65
N GLU A 660 -3.55 -24.30 20.81
CA GLU A 660 -5.01 -24.44 20.85
C GLU A 660 -5.80 -23.11 20.71
N VAL A 661 -5.26 -22.14 19.95
CA VAL A 661 -5.93 -20.86 19.66
C VAL A 661 -6.51 -20.86 18.24
N GLY A 662 -7.84 -20.79 18.13
CA GLY A 662 -8.55 -20.68 16.85
C GLY A 662 -9.50 -19.48 16.80
N TYR A 663 -9.69 -18.90 15.62
CA TYR A 663 -10.61 -17.78 15.35
C TYR A 663 -11.79 -18.22 14.48
N SER A 664 -12.84 -17.39 14.39
CA SER A 664 -14.01 -17.66 13.53
C SER A 664 -13.64 -17.89 12.05
N GLN A 665 -12.54 -17.28 11.59
CA GLN A 665 -12.02 -17.36 10.23
C GLN A 665 -11.39 -18.72 9.90
N ASP A 666 -11.02 -19.51 10.93
CA ASP A 666 -10.48 -20.86 10.77
C ASP A 666 -11.60 -21.88 10.46
N CYS A 667 -12.84 -21.55 10.82
CA CYS A 667 -13.99 -22.34 10.42
C CYS A 667 -14.17 -22.23 8.90
N GLN A 668 -14.22 -23.37 8.21
CA GLN A 668 -14.47 -23.38 6.76
C GLN A 668 -15.77 -22.60 6.47
N ASN A 669 -15.75 -21.75 5.44
CA ASN A 669 -16.92 -21.26 4.71
C ASN A 669 -17.68 -22.45 4.08
N MET A 670 -18.21 -23.33 4.92
CA MET A 670 -19.27 -24.24 4.59
C MET A 670 -20.48 -23.58 5.20
N ALA A 671 -21.23 -22.83 4.38
CA ALA A 671 -22.55 -22.36 4.77
C ALA A 671 -23.27 -23.52 5.46
N THR A 672 -23.83 -23.32 6.65
CA THR A 672 -24.55 -24.38 7.36
C THR A 672 -25.66 -24.89 6.44
N ARG A 673 -25.60 -26.18 6.06
CA ARG A 673 -26.57 -26.77 5.12
C ARG A 673 -27.74 -27.35 5.89
N TRP A 674 -28.89 -26.70 5.74
CA TRP A 674 -30.13 -26.98 6.44
C TRP A 674 -31.00 -27.99 5.69
N GLY A 675 -31.44 -29.02 6.41
CA GLY A 675 -32.53 -29.91 6.03
C GLY A 675 -33.82 -29.53 6.77
N ILE A 676 -34.95 -29.49 6.07
CA ILE A 676 -36.25 -29.17 6.66
C ILE A 676 -37.09 -30.45 6.81
N CYS A 677 -37.40 -30.86 8.04
CA CYS A 677 -38.24 -32.00 8.34
C CYS A 677 -39.69 -31.54 8.59
N SER A 678 -40.52 -31.61 7.54
CA SER A 678 -41.95 -31.21 7.42
C SER A 678 -42.16 -30.15 6.34
N ALA A 679 -43.26 -30.28 5.58
CA ALA A 679 -43.75 -29.26 4.65
C ALA A 679 -44.89 -28.40 5.25
N GLY A 680 -45.02 -28.40 6.58
CA GLY A 680 -46.05 -27.64 7.30
C GLY A 680 -45.81 -26.13 7.34
N LYS A 681 -46.82 -25.39 7.81
CA LYS A 681 -46.78 -23.92 7.91
C LYS A 681 -45.60 -23.40 8.76
N ILE A 682 -45.26 -24.08 9.86
CA ILE A 682 -44.15 -23.65 10.72
C ILE A 682 -42.80 -23.80 10.02
N SER A 683 -42.61 -24.89 9.26
CA SER A 683 -41.42 -25.10 8.44
C SER A 683 -41.33 -24.08 7.31
N HIS A 684 -42.46 -23.65 6.74
CA HIS A 684 -42.51 -22.56 5.77
C HIS A 684 -41.98 -21.26 6.39
N ASP A 685 -42.53 -20.86 7.54
CA ASP A 685 -42.16 -19.61 8.23
C ASP A 685 -40.68 -19.61 8.64
N PHE A 686 -40.18 -20.74 9.16
CA PHE A 686 -38.76 -20.92 9.49
C PHE A 686 -37.86 -20.84 8.26
N THR A 687 -38.24 -21.47 7.14
CA THR A 687 -37.49 -21.42 5.88
C THR A 687 -37.43 -20.00 5.31
N VAL A 688 -38.52 -19.22 5.42
CA VAL A 688 -38.52 -17.80 5.05
C VAL A 688 -37.56 -17.01 5.93
N ALA A 689 -37.59 -17.22 7.25
CA ALA A 689 -36.69 -16.54 8.18
C ALA A 689 -35.22 -16.89 7.88
N LEU A 690 -34.89 -18.16 7.67
CA LEU A 690 -33.53 -18.59 7.31
C LEU A 690 -33.02 -17.90 6.03
N LYS A 691 -33.88 -17.74 5.02
CA LYS A 691 -33.52 -17.06 3.76
C LYS A 691 -33.30 -15.56 3.89
N THR A 692 -33.61 -14.94 5.04
CA THR A 692 -33.23 -13.54 5.32
C THR A 692 -31.81 -13.41 5.85
N LEU A 693 -31.16 -14.52 6.21
CA LEU A 693 -29.77 -14.56 6.66
C LEU A 693 -28.81 -14.66 5.45
N PRO A 694 -27.52 -14.29 5.60
CA PRO A 694 -26.54 -14.36 4.52
C PRO A 694 -26.41 -15.79 3.95
N ALA A 695 -26.43 -15.91 2.61
CA ALA A 695 -26.43 -17.20 1.91
C ALA A 695 -25.06 -17.90 1.94
N GLU A 696 -24.01 -17.14 2.22
CA GLU A 696 -22.65 -17.58 2.53
C GLU A 696 -22.56 -18.32 3.88
N ASP A 697 -23.50 -18.08 4.79
CA ASP A 697 -23.52 -18.66 6.15
C ASP A 697 -24.60 -19.73 6.32
N HIS A 698 -25.72 -19.63 5.59
CA HIS A 698 -26.86 -20.54 5.70
C HIS A 698 -27.47 -20.90 4.34
N GLN A 699 -27.59 -22.20 4.06
CA GLN A 699 -28.21 -22.70 2.83
C GLN A 699 -29.25 -23.77 3.15
N VAL A 700 -30.46 -23.64 2.60
CA VAL A 700 -31.48 -24.69 2.71
C VAL A 700 -31.35 -25.61 1.51
N VAL A 701 -30.82 -26.81 1.73
CA VAL A 701 -30.42 -27.73 0.66
C VAL A 701 -31.41 -28.87 0.43
N ALA A 702 -32.18 -29.23 1.46
CA ALA A 702 -33.11 -30.35 1.39
C ALA A 702 -34.38 -30.13 2.21
N VAL A 703 -35.48 -30.73 1.77
CA VAL A 703 -36.74 -30.83 2.52
C VAL A 703 -37.28 -32.26 2.46
N ALA A 704 -37.89 -32.73 3.54
CA ALA A 704 -38.63 -33.99 3.56
C ALA A 704 -40.03 -33.83 4.12
N ALA A 705 -40.96 -34.57 3.53
CA ALA A 705 -42.32 -34.74 4.02
C ALA A 705 -42.72 -36.22 3.97
N ARG A 706 -43.87 -36.57 4.56
CA ARG A 706 -44.39 -37.94 4.56
C ARG A 706 -44.89 -38.39 3.18
N LYS A 707 -45.10 -37.44 2.27
CA LYS A 707 -45.46 -37.65 0.87
C LYS A 707 -44.49 -36.86 0.01
N LEU A 708 -43.98 -37.49 -1.04
CA LEU A 708 -43.02 -36.86 -1.93
C LEU A 708 -43.62 -35.63 -2.63
N GLU A 709 -44.91 -35.64 -2.97
CA GLU A 709 -45.56 -34.50 -3.62
C GLU A 709 -45.52 -33.24 -2.74
N ASP A 710 -45.79 -33.39 -1.43
CA ASP A 710 -45.77 -32.29 -0.46
C ASP A 710 -44.34 -31.70 -0.32
N ALA A 711 -43.32 -32.55 -0.33
CA ALA A 711 -41.92 -32.13 -0.28
C ALA A 711 -41.50 -31.41 -1.58
N GLN A 712 -41.93 -31.90 -2.74
CA GLN A 712 -41.64 -31.28 -4.05
C GLN A 712 -42.36 -29.93 -4.21
N GLU A 713 -43.58 -29.79 -3.70
CA GLU A 713 -44.28 -28.51 -3.66
C GLU A 713 -43.55 -27.51 -2.77
N PHE A 714 -43.15 -27.92 -1.57
CA PHE A 714 -42.38 -27.08 -0.65
C PHE A 714 -41.02 -26.67 -1.25
N SER A 715 -40.30 -27.60 -1.86
CA SER A 715 -39.02 -27.35 -2.53
C SER A 715 -39.17 -26.33 -3.66
N ARG A 716 -40.19 -26.46 -4.53
CA ARG A 716 -40.47 -25.46 -5.59
C ARG A 716 -40.82 -24.10 -5.02
N LYS A 717 -41.61 -24.03 -3.96
CA LYS A 717 -42.00 -22.76 -3.30
C LYS A 717 -40.80 -22.01 -2.73
N HIS A 718 -39.79 -22.74 -2.25
CA HIS A 718 -38.63 -22.18 -1.58
C HIS A 718 -37.33 -22.29 -2.38
N ASN A 719 -37.35 -22.76 -3.62
CA ASN A 719 -36.12 -23.03 -4.40
C ASN A 719 -35.09 -23.87 -3.61
N ILE A 720 -35.50 -25.03 -3.10
CA ILE A 720 -34.64 -25.97 -2.36
C ILE A 720 -34.19 -27.09 -3.31
N SER A 721 -32.91 -27.43 -3.31
CA SER A 721 -32.29 -28.35 -4.27
C SER A 721 -32.80 -29.79 -4.21
N GLN A 722 -33.09 -30.31 -3.01
CA GLN A 722 -33.51 -31.71 -2.82
C GLN A 722 -34.85 -31.80 -2.11
N ALA A 723 -35.67 -32.77 -2.53
CA ALA A 723 -36.97 -33.07 -1.93
C ALA A 723 -37.12 -34.59 -1.73
N TYR A 724 -37.39 -35.01 -0.49
CA TYR A 724 -37.49 -36.41 -0.11
C TYR A 724 -38.89 -36.80 0.34
N GLY A 725 -39.30 -38.05 0.01
CA GLY A 725 -40.59 -38.62 0.38
C GLY A 725 -40.59 -39.29 1.77
N SER A 726 -39.42 -39.36 2.42
CA SER A 726 -39.26 -39.92 3.76
C SER A 726 -38.22 -39.13 4.57
N TYR A 727 -38.34 -39.19 5.90
CA TYR A 727 -37.36 -38.55 6.80
C TYR A 727 -36.04 -39.33 6.85
N GLU A 728 -36.08 -40.63 6.56
CA GLU A 728 -34.93 -41.51 6.50
C GLU A 728 -34.01 -41.16 5.32
N GLU A 729 -34.56 -40.74 4.18
CA GLU A 729 -33.77 -40.23 3.06
C GLU A 729 -33.07 -38.92 3.41
N LEU A 730 -33.77 -37.98 4.04
CA LEU A 730 -33.17 -36.73 4.54
C LEU A 730 -32.07 -36.99 5.58
N ALA A 731 -32.26 -38.01 6.44
CA ALA A 731 -31.25 -38.39 7.42
C ALA A 731 -29.97 -38.96 6.78
N ARG A 732 -30.09 -39.59 5.60
CA ARG A 732 -28.95 -40.16 4.85
C ARG A 732 -28.27 -39.16 3.93
N ASP A 733 -28.88 -38.01 3.67
CA ASP A 733 -28.33 -36.99 2.78
C ASP A 733 -26.98 -36.47 3.32
N PRO A 734 -25.85 -36.70 2.63
CA PRO A 734 -24.53 -36.23 3.07
C PRO A 734 -24.42 -34.70 3.01
N ASP A 735 -25.31 -34.03 2.28
CA ASP A 735 -25.28 -32.59 2.09
C ASP A 735 -26.00 -31.81 3.19
N VAL A 736 -26.62 -32.48 4.17
CA VAL A 736 -27.31 -31.84 5.29
C VAL A 736 -26.44 -31.87 6.56
N ASP A 737 -26.19 -30.71 7.15
CA ASP A 737 -25.43 -30.56 8.41
C ASP A 737 -26.35 -30.46 9.64
N VAL A 738 -27.46 -29.72 9.49
CA VAL A 738 -28.44 -29.44 10.56
C VAL A 738 -29.85 -29.69 10.04
N VAL A 739 -30.71 -30.30 10.86
CA VAL A 739 -32.12 -30.54 10.52
C VAL A 739 -33.05 -29.74 11.42
N TYR A 740 -33.94 -28.96 10.82
CA TYR A 740 -35.07 -28.34 11.51
C TYR A 740 -36.25 -29.32 11.59
N VAL A 741 -36.64 -29.71 12.80
CA VAL A 741 -37.74 -30.63 13.09
C VAL A 741 -39.00 -29.82 13.39
N GLY A 742 -39.81 -29.60 12.34
CA GLY A 742 -41.09 -28.88 12.38
C GLY A 742 -42.31 -29.80 12.18
N VAL A 743 -42.20 -31.05 12.64
CA VAL A 743 -43.31 -32.02 12.60
C VAL A 743 -44.29 -31.77 13.74
N ILE A 744 -45.41 -32.49 13.78
CA ILE A 744 -46.35 -32.38 14.91
C ILE A 744 -45.70 -32.90 16.20
N HIS A 745 -46.02 -32.27 17.33
CA HIS A 745 -45.40 -32.49 18.64
C HIS A 745 -45.25 -33.97 19.07
N PRO A 746 -46.25 -34.87 18.90
CA PRO A 746 -46.08 -36.28 19.25
C PRO A 746 -45.01 -37.04 18.45
N CYS A 747 -44.53 -36.46 17.35
CA CYS A 747 -43.52 -37.07 16.48
C CYS A 747 -42.09 -36.59 16.78
N HIS A 748 -41.89 -35.60 17.67
CA HIS A 748 -40.57 -35.00 17.92
C HIS A 748 -39.54 -36.02 18.39
N LEU A 749 -39.86 -36.86 19.37
CA LEU A 749 -38.96 -37.92 19.86
C LEU A 749 -38.43 -38.80 18.71
N LYS A 750 -39.34 -39.29 17.86
CA LYS A 750 -38.97 -40.19 16.76
C LYS A 750 -38.13 -39.46 15.72
N ALA A 751 -38.50 -38.24 15.34
CA ALA A 751 -37.78 -37.44 14.36
C ALA A 751 -36.40 -37.02 14.86
N CYS A 752 -36.29 -36.47 16.08
CA CYS A 752 -35.01 -36.09 16.67
C CYS A 752 -34.07 -37.28 16.77
N LYS A 753 -34.53 -38.44 17.27
CA LYS A 753 -33.70 -39.64 17.35
C LYS A 753 -33.24 -40.15 16.00
N LEU A 754 -34.08 -40.06 14.96
CA LEU A 754 -33.70 -40.46 13.61
C LEU A 754 -32.49 -39.65 13.11
N PHE A 755 -32.56 -38.33 13.21
CA PHE A 755 -31.50 -37.44 12.74
C PHE A 755 -30.25 -37.49 13.64
N ILE A 756 -30.42 -37.55 14.96
CA ILE A 756 -29.31 -37.70 15.91
C ILE A 756 -28.53 -38.99 15.67
N ASN A 757 -29.23 -40.11 15.46
CA ASN A 757 -28.58 -41.41 15.18
C ASN A 757 -27.91 -41.43 13.80
N ALA A 758 -28.38 -40.59 12.87
CA ALA A 758 -27.72 -40.36 11.59
C ALA A 758 -26.58 -39.31 11.67
N LYS A 759 -26.18 -38.92 12.89
CA LYS A 759 -25.15 -37.91 13.18
C LYS A 759 -25.44 -36.52 12.56
N LYS A 760 -26.71 -36.14 12.50
CA LYS A 760 -27.14 -34.80 12.11
C LYS A 760 -27.40 -33.95 13.35
N ASN A 761 -27.01 -32.68 13.31
CA ASN A 761 -27.39 -31.71 14.33
C ASN A 761 -28.89 -31.41 14.22
N VAL A 762 -29.57 -31.17 15.34
CA VAL A 762 -31.04 -31.04 15.37
C VAL A 762 -31.47 -29.74 16.04
N LEU A 763 -32.28 -28.97 15.32
CA LEU A 763 -33.08 -27.88 15.88
C LEU A 763 -34.54 -28.32 15.89
N CYS A 764 -35.12 -28.52 17.07
CA CYS A 764 -36.49 -29.00 17.21
C CYS A 764 -37.44 -27.87 17.62
N GLU A 765 -38.62 -27.87 17.02
CA GLU A 765 -39.67 -26.95 17.43
C GLU A 765 -40.18 -27.27 18.84
N LYS A 766 -40.62 -26.24 19.57
CA LYS A 766 -41.15 -26.44 20.92
C LYS A 766 -42.52 -27.13 20.93
N PRO A 767 -42.84 -27.87 22.01
CA PRO A 767 -41.89 -28.38 23.02
C PRO A 767 -41.04 -29.52 22.44
N LEU A 768 -39.80 -29.70 22.92
CA LEU A 768 -38.86 -30.70 22.43
C LEU A 768 -39.41 -32.14 22.49
N ALA A 769 -40.23 -32.47 23.48
CA ALA A 769 -40.92 -33.75 23.57
C ALA A 769 -42.21 -33.66 24.41
N MET A 770 -42.99 -34.75 24.51
CA MET A 770 -44.29 -34.75 25.20
C MET A 770 -44.16 -34.76 26.73
N ASN A 771 -43.04 -35.26 27.26
CA ASN A 771 -42.80 -35.41 28.68
C ASN A 771 -41.29 -35.49 28.99
N THR A 772 -40.94 -35.37 30.26
CA THR A 772 -39.54 -35.33 30.74
C THR A 772 -38.75 -36.61 30.41
N LYS A 773 -39.41 -37.77 30.33
CA LYS A 773 -38.75 -39.04 29.99
C LYS A 773 -38.24 -39.01 28.55
N GLU A 774 -39.08 -38.52 27.63
CA GLU A 774 -38.70 -38.38 26.22
C GLU A 774 -37.63 -37.30 26.01
N VAL A 775 -37.72 -36.17 26.72
CA VAL A 775 -36.66 -35.13 26.69
C VAL A 775 -35.31 -35.73 27.09
N LYS A 776 -35.27 -36.49 28.19
CA LYS A 776 -34.06 -37.17 28.64
C LYS A 776 -33.52 -38.15 27.60
N GLU A 777 -34.40 -38.90 26.94
CA GLU A 777 -34.01 -39.84 25.90
C GLU A 777 -33.38 -39.16 24.68
N ILE A 778 -33.90 -38.01 24.25
CA ILE A 778 -33.32 -37.22 23.15
C ILE A 778 -31.96 -36.66 23.56
N LEU A 779 -31.84 -36.11 24.78
CA LEU A 779 -30.59 -35.57 25.31
C LEU A 779 -29.50 -36.64 25.45
N ASP A 780 -29.84 -37.80 26.01
CA ASP A 780 -28.92 -38.93 26.14
C ASP A 780 -28.47 -39.43 24.76
N SER A 781 -29.37 -39.42 23.77
CA SER A 781 -29.05 -39.78 22.38
C SER A 781 -28.12 -38.76 21.72
N ALA A 782 -28.35 -37.45 21.92
CA ALA A 782 -27.50 -36.38 21.38
C ALA A 782 -26.10 -36.46 21.96
N LYS A 783 -25.99 -36.63 23.29
CA LYS A 783 -24.72 -36.82 24.00
C LYS A 783 -23.98 -38.07 23.53
N LYS A 784 -24.68 -39.18 23.31
CA LYS A 784 -24.08 -40.44 22.84
C LYS A 784 -23.51 -40.33 21.43
N ASN A 785 -24.16 -39.57 20.54
CA ASN A 785 -23.76 -39.44 19.15
C ASN A 785 -22.88 -38.21 18.86
N ASP A 786 -22.58 -37.41 19.89
CA ASP A 786 -21.80 -36.17 19.81
C ASP A 786 -22.35 -35.18 18.77
N VAL A 787 -23.66 -34.88 18.88
CA VAL A 787 -24.36 -33.96 17.98
C VAL A 787 -25.00 -32.81 18.75
N PHE A 788 -25.05 -31.65 18.10
CA PHE A 788 -25.73 -30.46 18.60
C PHE A 788 -27.25 -30.65 18.59
N LEU A 789 -27.91 -30.31 19.71
CA LEU A 789 -29.36 -30.33 19.87
C LEU A 789 -29.85 -29.01 20.46
N MET A 790 -30.85 -28.39 19.85
CA MET A 790 -31.44 -27.15 20.33
C MET A 790 -32.99 -27.19 20.23
N GLU A 791 -33.68 -26.60 21.20
CA GLU A 791 -35.13 -26.35 21.18
C GLU A 791 -35.40 -24.88 20.84
N VAL A 792 -36.37 -24.61 19.97
CA VAL A 792 -36.83 -23.23 19.69
C VAL A 792 -37.74 -22.74 20.83
N SER A 793 -37.27 -21.82 21.69
CA SER A 793 -38.14 -21.17 22.69
C SER A 793 -38.53 -19.74 22.28
N MET A 794 -39.76 -19.30 22.60
CA MET A 794 -40.17 -17.89 22.48
C MET A 794 -40.36 -17.31 23.88
N LYS A 795 -39.70 -16.19 24.19
CA LYS A 795 -40.02 -15.39 25.36
C LYS A 795 -41.02 -14.30 24.99
N GLN A 796 -42.27 -14.45 25.40
CA GLN A 796 -43.28 -13.41 25.24
C GLN A 796 -43.04 -12.32 26.29
N THR A 797 -42.34 -11.25 25.95
CA THR A 797 -42.33 -10.04 26.77
C THR A 797 -43.57 -9.22 26.44
N ARG A 798 -44.52 -9.11 27.38
CA ARG A 798 -45.61 -8.12 27.29
C ARG A 798 -45.01 -6.73 27.44
N LYS A 799 -44.70 -6.07 26.34
CA LYS A 799 -44.81 -4.62 26.22
C LYS A 799 -45.51 -4.30 24.92
N GLU A 800 -46.43 -3.35 25.02
CA GLU A 800 -47.41 -2.96 24.02
C GLU A 800 -46.77 -2.72 22.64
N ASN A 801 -47.40 -3.29 21.61
CA ASN A 801 -47.23 -3.02 20.18
C ASN A 801 -45.78 -2.94 19.67
N ILE A 802 -45.21 -4.07 19.22
CA ILE A 802 -44.29 -4.20 18.05
C ILE A 802 -44.07 -5.71 17.76
N ILE A 803 -43.82 -6.00 16.48
CA ILE A 803 -43.62 -7.29 15.80
C ILE A 803 -42.73 -8.28 16.58
N SER A 804 -43.15 -9.55 16.58
CA SER A 804 -42.47 -10.71 17.16
C SER A 804 -41.01 -10.86 16.68
N LEU A 805 -40.06 -10.67 17.60
CA LEU A 805 -38.65 -11.03 17.46
C LEU A 805 -38.41 -12.46 17.97
N TYR A 806 -37.75 -13.28 17.16
CA TYR A 806 -37.22 -14.59 17.58
C TYR A 806 -35.93 -14.37 18.39
N THR A 807 -35.87 -14.88 19.62
CA THR A 807 -34.64 -14.85 20.45
C THR A 807 -34.15 -16.28 20.62
N VAL A 808 -32.93 -16.56 20.14
CA VAL A 808 -32.25 -17.86 20.28
C VAL A 808 -31.50 -17.87 21.61
N TYR A 809 -31.68 -18.91 22.43
CA TYR A 809 -30.88 -19.14 23.64
C TYR A 809 -29.79 -20.16 23.32
N TYR A 810 -28.55 -19.85 23.73
CA TYR A 810 -27.43 -20.78 23.75
C TYR A 810 -27.49 -21.60 25.05
N TYR A 811 -27.29 -22.90 24.98
CA TYR A 811 -26.94 -23.71 26.14
C TYR A 811 -25.54 -24.26 25.90
N THR A 812 -24.56 -23.85 26.71
CA THR A 812 -23.25 -24.52 26.76
C THR A 812 -23.32 -25.67 27.77
N LEU A 813 -22.35 -26.59 27.70
CA LEU A 813 -22.22 -27.72 28.65
C LEU A 813 -22.06 -27.27 30.12
N GLU A 814 -21.62 -26.03 30.37
CA GLU A 814 -21.49 -25.44 31.71
C GLU A 814 -22.83 -24.98 32.30
N ASP A 815 -23.76 -24.47 31.48
CA ASP A 815 -25.07 -24.00 31.95
C ASP A 815 -25.94 -25.12 32.52
N LEU A 816 -25.75 -26.36 32.04
CA LEU A 816 -26.45 -27.55 32.50
C LEU A 816 -25.95 -28.06 33.87
N GLN A 817 -24.71 -27.72 34.27
CA GLN A 817 -24.22 -28.06 35.60
C GLN A 817 -24.84 -27.16 36.69
N LYS A 818 -25.16 -25.90 36.36
CA LYS A 818 -25.88 -24.98 37.27
C LYS A 818 -27.37 -25.33 37.45
N LEU A 819 -27.98 -26.05 36.51
CA LEU A 819 -29.38 -26.52 36.66
C LEU A 819 -29.56 -27.71 37.63
N ASN A 820 -28.48 -28.42 37.97
CA ASN A 820 -28.53 -29.50 38.96
C ASN A 820 -28.63 -29.01 40.42
N SER A 821 -28.50 -27.71 40.70
CA SER A 821 -28.56 -27.13 42.05
C SER A 821 -29.91 -26.51 42.44
N LEU A 822 -30.90 -26.46 41.55
CA LEU A 822 -32.28 -26.06 41.87
C LEU A 822 -33.19 -27.27 42.05
N LYS A 823 -32.92 -28.08 43.09
CA LYS A 823 -33.97 -28.88 43.73
C LYS A 823 -34.74 -27.95 44.68
N HIS A 824 -36.07 -28.04 44.67
CA HIS A 824 -37.07 -27.11 45.25
C HIS A 824 -37.33 -25.93 44.31
N VAL A 825 -38.47 -25.79 43.63
CA VAL A 825 -39.84 -25.82 44.12
C VAL A 825 -40.77 -26.26 42.98
N PHE A 826 -41.35 -27.45 43.07
CA PHE A 826 -42.62 -27.77 42.40
C PHE A 826 -43.45 -28.63 43.34
N SER A 827 -44.54 -28.05 43.81
CA SER A 827 -45.67 -28.71 44.45
C SER A 827 -46.92 -27.84 44.19
N PRO A 828 -48.09 -28.44 43.95
CA PRO A 828 -49.09 -27.91 43.03
C PRO A 828 -50.23 -27.14 43.71
N GLY A 829 -50.76 -26.14 43.00
CA GLY A 829 -52.09 -25.58 43.23
C GLY A 829 -52.17 -24.44 44.25
N CYS A 830 -52.27 -23.20 43.76
CA CYS A 830 -53.41 -22.32 44.04
C CYS A 830 -53.44 -21.17 43.04
N VAL A 831 -54.64 -20.98 42.50
CA VAL A 831 -55.07 -19.95 41.58
C VAL A 831 -55.08 -18.60 42.32
N ASP A 832 -54.64 -17.52 41.68
CA ASP A 832 -55.08 -16.17 42.02
C ASP A 832 -56.08 -15.69 40.95
N PRO A 833 -57.39 -15.69 41.25
CA PRO A 833 -58.44 -15.17 40.39
C PRO A 833 -58.89 -13.80 40.89
N PHE A 834 -58.45 -12.70 40.26
CA PHE A 834 -59.08 -11.38 40.42
C PHE A 834 -59.01 -10.54 39.13
N PHE A 835 -59.83 -10.94 38.16
CA PHE A 835 -60.54 -10.03 37.26
C PHE A 835 -61.95 -10.60 37.03
N ALA A 836 -62.74 -10.65 38.11
CA ALA A 836 -64.18 -10.86 38.06
C ALA A 836 -64.84 -10.16 39.24
N SER A 837 -65.12 -8.86 39.08
CA SER A 837 -66.38 -8.22 39.49
C SER A 837 -66.26 -6.69 39.43
N LEU A 838 -66.55 -6.16 38.25
CA LEU A 838 -67.41 -4.98 38.15
C LEU A 838 -68.84 -5.48 38.39
N CYS A 839 -69.21 -5.73 39.66
CA CYS A 839 -70.59 -5.76 40.17
C CYS A 839 -70.54 -6.04 41.68
N GLY A 840 -71.38 -5.32 42.43
CA GLY A 840 -71.35 -5.15 43.88
C GLY A 840 -71.37 -6.40 44.76
N ASP A 841 -70.79 -6.20 45.94
CA ASP A 841 -71.26 -6.62 47.27
C ASP A 841 -71.57 -8.09 47.61
N GLN A 842 -71.02 -8.46 48.78
CA GLN A 842 -71.42 -9.49 49.76
C GLN A 842 -70.94 -10.95 49.62
N LYS A 843 -69.99 -11.25 50.53
CA LYS A 843 -69.90 -12.40 51.47
C LYS A 843 -69.82 -13.86 50.96
N VAL A 844 -68.65 -14.45 51.27
CA VAL A 844 -68.37 -15.70 52.03
C VAL A 844 -69.25 -16.95 51.76
N VAL A 845 -68.63 -18.08 51.38
CA VAL A 845 -68.44 -19.33 52.17
C VAL A 845 -68.11 -20.51 51.24
N ASP A 846 -67.10 -21.23 51.71
CA ASP A 846 -66.45 -22.48 51.29
C ASP A 846 -67.40 -23.70 51.13
N SER A 847 -67.03 -24.67 50.26
CA SER A 847 -67.13 -26.13 50.49
C SER A 847 -67.09 -26.99 49.20
N GLY A 848 -66.00 -27.78 49.07
CA GLY A 848 -66.03 -29.24 48.98
C GLY A 848 -66.66 -29.97 47.78
N GLY A 849 -65.90 -30.94 47.22
CA GLY A 849 -66.46 -32.27 46.96
C GLY A 849 -66.42 -32.83 45.53
N ASP A 850 -65.48 -33.76 45.32
CA ASP A 850 -65.70 -35.16 44.90
C ASP A 850 -66.30 -35.54 43.51
N ARG A 851 -65.56 -36.46 42.84
CA ARG A 851 -65.98 -37.59 41.96
C ARG A 851 -66.48 -37.42 40.51
N ARG A 852 -65.71 -38.10 39.65
CA ARG A 852 -66.03 -39.21 38.69
C ARG A 852 -66.99 -39.00 37.50
N GLY A 853 -66.51 -39.56 36.38
CA GLY A 853 -67.29 -40.15 35.27
C GLY A 853 -67.78 -39.14 34.25
N GLU A 854 -67.98 -39.43 32.98
CA GLU A 854 -67.81 -40.61 32.12
C GLU A 854 -68.14 -40.07 30.71
N ASP A 855 -67.51 -40.63 29.67
CA ASP A 855 -67.96 -40.64 28.27
C ASP A 855 -68.20 -39.29 27.55
N GLY A 856 -67.65 -39.04 26.36
CA GLY A 856 -67.82 -39.88 25.19
C GLY A 856 -68.55 -39.08 24.10
N ARG A 857 -67.77 -38.32 23.32
CA ARG A 857 -67.98 -37.91 21.91
C ARG A 857 -69.42 -37.84 21.35
N CYS A 858 -69.83 -36.67 20.84
CA CYS A 858 -69.97 -36.39 19.39
C CYS A 858 -70.73 -35.08 19.11
N GLY A 859 -70.15 -34.26 18.23
CA GLY A 859 -70.76 -33.97 16.92
C GLY A 859 -71.89 -32.92 16.80
N VAL A 860 -71.49 -31.70 16.42
CA VAL A 860 -72.01 -30.82 15.33
C VAL A 860 -73.51 -30.49 15.31
N TRP A 861 -73.87 -29.19 15.18
CA TRP A 861 -74.71 -28.61 14.11
C TRP A 861 -74.69 -27.08 14.16
N CYS A 862 -75.08 -26.49 13.03
CA CYS A 862 -74.68 -25.20 12.46
C CYS A 862 -75.58 -24.00 12.82
N ALA A 863 -75.19 -22.82 12.29
CA ALA A 863 -75.94 -21.56 12.11
C ALA A 863 -75.90 -20.58 13.31
N THR A 864 -75.77 -19.25 13.17
CA THR A 864 -76.08 -18.33 12.06
C THR A 864 -75.48 -16.94 12.36
N ILE A 865 -75.16 -16.15 11.34
CA ILE A 865 -74.95 -14.67 11.45
C ILE A 865 -76.18 -13.97 10.87
N PRO A 866 -76.57 -12.77 11.35
CA PRO A 866 -76.84 -11.70 10.40
C PRO A 866 -76.34 -10.29 10.78
N ARG A 867 -75.61 -9.70 9.81
CA ARG A 867 -75.62 -8.32 9.26
C ARG A 867 -75.71 -7.07 10.16
N ALA A 868 -74.71 -6.20 10.01
CA ALA A 868 -74.88 -4.76 9.81
C ALA A 868 -74.08 -4.30 8.56
N LYS A 869 -74.53 -3.24 7.89
CA LYS A 869 -74.27 -2.88 6.48
C LYS A 869 -73.65 -1.48 6.37
N ILE A 870 -72.84 -1.27 5.31
CA ILE A 870 -72.63 -0.01 4.51
C ILE A 870 -71.62 1.00 5.14
N ARG A 871 -70.62 1.61 4.46
CA ARG A 871 -70.36 1.93 3.03
C ARG A 871 -68.86 2.24 2.76
N SER A 872 -68.55 2.25 1.47
CA SER A 872 -67.32 2.62 0.75
C SER A 872 -66.82 4.06 0.89
N GLU A 873 -65.49 4.26 0.77
CA GLU A 873 -64.81 5.27 -0.09
C GLU A 873 -63.27 5.12 0.04
N GLY A 874 -62.54 5.15 -1.08
CA GLY A 874 -61.08 5.44 -1.10
C GLY A 874 -60.86 6.82 -1.75
N PRO A 875 -59.65 7.19 -2.23
CA PRO A 875 -58.27 7.01 -1.73
C PRO A 875 -57.64 8.39 -1.40
N ARG A 876 -56.46 8.48 -0.74
CA ARG A 876 -55.55 9.65 -0.89
C ARG A 876 -54.18 9.49 -0.24
N TRP A 877 -53.15 9.72 -1.05
CA TRP A 877 -51.80 10.11 -0.67
C TRP A 877 -51.79 11.43 0.11
N ARG A 878 -50.89 11.56 1.11
CA ARG A 878 -50.08 12.78 1.34
C ARG A 878 -49.07 12.60 2.48
N SER A 879 -47.82 12.92 2.15
CA SER A 879 -46.73 13.29 3.06
C SER A 879 -47.08 14.53 3.88
N ILE A 880 -46.78 14.54 5.18
CA ILE A 880 -46.51 15.78 5.93
C ILE A 880 -45.36 15.52 6.91
N THR A 881 -44.25 16.19 6.62
CA THR A 881 -43.19 16.58 7.55
C THR A 881 -43.66 17.73 8.44
N ARG A 882 -43.40 17.68 9.75
CA ARG A 882 -42.86 18.79 10.58
C ARG A 882 -42.89 18.44 12.08
N SER A 883 -41.68 18.40 12.64
CA SER A 883 -41.16 18.96 13.90
C SER A 883 -42.14 19.51 14.94
N TRP A 884 -41.83 19.36 16.23
CA TRP A 884 -41.45 20.45 17.17
C TRP A 884 -41.12 19.88 18.57
N HIS A 885 -40.25 20.63 19.27
CA HIS A 885 -39.50 20.35 20.50
C HIS A 885 -40.31 20.14 21.80
N LEU A 886 -39.72 19.44 22.79
CA LEU A 886 -39.37 19.97 24.14
C LEU A 886 -38.80 18.87 25.08
N LEU A 887 -37.55 19.08 25.53
CA LEU A 887 -36.92 18.56 26.77
C LEU A 887 -37.47 19.37 28.00
N PRO A 888 -37.09 19.15 29.30
CA PRO A 888 -36.00 18.33 29.87
C PRO A 888 -36.27 17.58 31.22
N SER A 889 -35.28 16.75 31.61
CA SER A 889 -34.82 16.42 32.99
C SER A 889 -35.67 15.57 33.95
N ILE A 890 -35.07 14.51 34.50
CA ILE A 890 -34.79 14.36 35.95
C ILE A 890 -33.67 13.31 36.16
N HIS A 891 -32.57 13.80 36.73
CA HIS A 891 -31.55 13.03 37.45
C HIS A 891 -32.12 12.54 38.79
N LYS A 892 -31.84 11.29 39.17
CA LYS A 892 -31.35 10.86 40.50
C LYS A 892 -31.55 9.36 40.65
N TYR A 893 -30.46 8.61 40.66
CA TYR A 893 -30.01 7.76 41.77
C TYR A 893 -28.70 7.11 41.34
N GLY A 894 -27.59 7.68 41.81
CA GLY A 894 -26.33 6.94 41.91
C GLY A 894 -26.31 6.21 43.25
N VAL A 895 -25.98 4.93 43.24
CA VAL A 895 -25.36 4.22 44.38
C VAL A 895 -24.35 3.23 43.83
N GLN A 896 -23.27 3.12 44.58
CA GLN A 896 -21.96 2.55 44.31
C GLN A 896 -21.91 1.05 44.03
N TRP A 897 -20.84 0.69 43.32
CA TRP A 897 -20.17 -0.59 43.32
C TRP A 897 -19.98 -1.16 44.74
N ARG A 898 -20.35 -2.44 44.93
CA ARG A 898 -19.67 -3.35 45.85
C ARG A 898 -19.59 -4.74 45.23
N GLU A 899 -18.36 -5.23 45.24
CA GLU A 899 -17.95 -6.61 45.00
C GLU A 899 -18.78 -7.58 45.87
N ALA A 900 -19.17 -8.71 45.28
CA ALA A 900 -19.32 -9.97 46.00
C ALA A 900 -19.04 -11.12 45.02
N ARG A 901 -17.97 -11.84 45.35
CA ARG A 901 -17.49 -13.08 44.78
C ARG A 901 -18.54 -14.21 44.82
N GLU A 902 -18.30 -15.22 43.98
CA GLU A 902 -18.81 -16.62 44.06
C GLU A 902 -20.27 -16.88 43.62
N TYR A 903 -20.48 -17.30 42.35
CA TYR A 903 -20.87 -18.66 41.91
C TYR A 903 -21.29 -18.75 40.41
#